data_AF-A0A8T9BH41-F1
#
_entry.id   AF-A0A8T9BH41-F1
#
_cell.length_a   1.000
_cell.length_b   1.000
_cell.length_c   1.000
_cell.angle_alpha   90.00
_cell.angle_beta   90.00
_cell.angle_gamma   90.00
#
_symmetry.space_group_name_H-M   'P 1'
#
loop_
_entity.id
_entity.type
_entity.pdbx_description
1 polymer ?
#
loop_
_entity_poly.entity_id
_entity_poly.type
_entity_poly.pdbx_seq_one_letter_code
_entity_poly.pdbx_strand_id
1 'polypeptide(L)'
;MLSLLPILLPLLALTLIGLKLRSRQAHKKALTPPGPRADPLIGHVRLVPADRPELTYMKWGKQYNTDILQLNFLGQAVFVLNSSEAAVAILERKSGNYSGRPLFYSLEEQGWHRRYTAASIQGGVQLKKFRKMLQRAFTYNNCLPYREAQQEEARKLVKRIISTPEDWREHMQRLATTLILRIAYGINVQEKDDPYVKIADKASDAISKGGAPGTSALDVFPFIRYLPSWFKFIPSLKFARECVFWVAKLNEEPFQFVQQEMEAGTANPSFVQKQLEERPGKESIPELPTDTELITDADIKGVAGSLYVAGQDTTWSTLVVFVLNMVLNPQIQERGKEELVSVLGQDSLPTFADREKLPYVEYIVQETFRWGPVVPLGIPHKSAVDDTYKDYFLPAGSIVIANAYAMNRDEKFYSDPTAFKPERYIAKEEGGLGEPYPTGHFGFGRRVCPGNLLGAASVWMSIATMLATLKFSKAKDPEGNEITPDPEWTTGLTSHPERFACSVEPLSPNIDKEAWKWALSYYNDTIGVNFNLMSGNAAPNTAILERRDLMAKLSREVPNKEFNICLVGSGGVGTIAALVLENSGRANVTAVLRSSYDIVNEKGWDIESVDHGPRDGWRPSRVVPSISDATFGPSQSTTFRGPLPTGASTPMEPAKERYDFIVICTKQLPEQHSIAEMIAPLVTPSLTSIVLIQNGLNIHLPFISAFPTNVTMSAVSMIGSFTAPPNKIKHIGPDILQIGAHYHPGVPDSISLERTQTFIAMYSAGGAASCTLASDMPKARYAKILWNGTFNTICALMLMNVGEVQRSGAREKLVIPIMHELQAVAKADGHELEAELVREMAFRSPESSRWRPSMLLDREYGRPMEYEAILGDPIRRAAELGVQVPIMTTVYELLKLASWKIDNPTEAAEPSIA
;
A
#
# COMPACT_ATOMS: atom_id res chain seq x y z
N MET A 1 -51.29 4.90 -15.88
CA MET A 1 -50.56 3.67 -15.48
C MET A 1 -50.92 3.14 -14.09
N LEU A 2 -51.50 3.93 -13.17
CA LEU A 2 -51.84 3.49 -11.80
C LEU A 2 -53.13 2.64 -11.68
N SER A 3 -53.97 2.54 -12.72
CA SER A 3 -55.27 1.85 -12.68
C SER A 3 -55.22 0.33 -12.94
N LEU A 4 -54.09 -0.21 -13.40
CA LEU A 4 -53.93 -1.64 -13.73
C LEU A 4 -53.16 -2.44 -12.67
N LEU A 5 -52.53 -1.76 -11.70
CA LEU A 5 -51.76 -2.37 -10.62
C LEU A 5 -52.52 -3.45 -9.80
N PRO A 6 -53.79 -3.23 -9.40
CA PRO A 6 -54.51 -4.21 -8.57
C PRO A 6 -54.93 -5.48 -9.33
N ILE A 7 -54.86 -5.49 -10.66
CA ILE A 7 -55.15 -6.66 -11.50
C ILE A 7 -53.85 -7.38 -11.89
N LEU A 8 -52.78 -6.63 -12.14
CA LEU A 8 -51.48 -7.17 -12.53
C LEU A 8 -50.79 -7.95 -11.41
N LEU A 9 -50.89 -7.49 -10.15
CA LEU A 9 -50.30 -8.16 -8.98
C LEU A 9 -50.85 -9.58 -8.74
N PRO A 10 -52.17 -9.81 -8.70
CA PRO A 10 -52.71 -11.17 -8.56
C PRO A 10 -52.48 -12.04 -9.79
N LEU A 11 -52.45 -11.48 -11.01
CA LEU A 11 -52.11 -12.24 -12.21
C LEU A 11 -50.65 -12.69 -12.19
N LEU A 12 -49.73 -11.83 -11.74
CA LEU A 12 -48.32 -12.14 -11.54
C LEU A 12 -48.15 -13.20 -10.44
N ALA A 13 -48.88 -13.08 -9.33
CA ALA A 13 -48.88 -14.09 -8.27
C ALA A 13 -49.39 -15.45 -8.78
N LEU A 14 -50.49 -15.49 -9.54
CA LEU A 14 -51.03 -16.72 -10.12
C LEU A 14 -50.12 -17.34 -11.19
N THR A 15 -49.46 -16.53 -12.01
CA THR A 15 -48.45 -17.02 -12.96
C THR A 15 -47.21 -17.55 -12.25
N LEU A 16 -46.71 -16.87 -11.21
CA LEU A 16 -45.61 -17.36 -10.38
C LEU A 16 -45.99 -18.66 -9.65
N ILE A 17 -47.21 -18.76 -9.12
CA ILE A 17 -47.74 -19.99 -8.52
C ILE A 17 -47.86 -21.11 -9.58
N GLY A 18 -48.38 -20.81 -10.77
CA GLY A 18 -48.49 -21.75 -11.89
C GLY A 18 -47.14 -22.26 -12.38
N LEU A 19 -46.14 -21.38 -12.47
CA LEU A 19 -44.76 -21.73 -12.81
C LEU A 19 -44.11 -22.60 -11.70
N LYS A 20 -44.37 -22.26 -10.43
CA LYS A 20 -43.88 -23.03 -9.26
C LYS A 20 -44.53 -24.42 -9.18
N LEU A 21 -45.82 -24.53 -9.54
CA LEU A 21 -46.54 -25.80 -9.60
C LEU A 21 -46.10 -26.66 -10.80
N ARG A 22 -45.86 -26.07 -11.97
CA ARG A 22 -45.30 -26.77 -13.15
C ARG A 22 -43.86 -27.25 -12.93
N SER A 23 -43.01 -26.42 -12.32
CA SER A 23 -41.66 -26.80 -11.88
C SER A 23 -41.71 -27.96 -10.87
N ARG A 24 -42.61 -27.90 -9.89
CA ARG A 24 -42.84 -29.00 -8.94
C ARG A 24 -43.33 -30.29 -9.60
N GLN A 25 -44.11 -30.21 -10.68
CA GLN A 25 -44.61 -31.39 -11.40
C GLN A 25 -43.52 -32.04 -12.27
N ALA A 26 -42.61 -31.26 -12.86
CA ALA A 26 -41.48 -31.78 -13.65
C ALA A 26 -40.40 -32.48 -12.79
N HIS A 27 -40.25 -32.10 -11.51
CA HIS A 27 -39.23 -32.65 -10.61
C HIS A 27 -39.69 -33.82 -9.73
N LYS A 28 -40.88 -34.39 -9.97
CA LYS A 28 -41.51 -35.42 -9.11
C LYS A 28 -40.80 -36.78 -9.01
N LYS A 29 -39.64 -36.99 -9.64
CA LYS A 29 -38.90 -38.27 -9.63
C LYS A 29 -37.49 -38.24 -9.05
N ALA A 30 -36.91 -37.08 -8.74
CA ALA A 30 -35.54 -37.02 -8.25
C ALA A 30 -35.46 -36.49 -6.82
N LEU A 31 -34.57 -37.08 -6.02
CA LEU A 31 -34.31 -36.61 -4.66
C LEU A 31 -33.60 -35.26 -4.73
N THR A 32 -33.84 -34.42 -3.75
CA THR A 32 -33.11 -33.17 -3.56
C THR A 32 -32.07 -33.36 -2.46
N PRO A 33 -30.83 -32.83 -2.59
CA PRO A 33 -29.86 -32.91 -1.51
C PRO A 33 -30.43 -32.33 -0.21
N PRO A 34 -30.13 -32.93 0.94
CA PRO A 34 -30.65 -32.45 2.21
C PRO A 34 -30.01 -31.11 2.59
N GLY A 35 -30.69 -30.37 3.46
CA GLY A 35 -30.27 -29.05 3.92
C GLY A 35 -31.27 -28.45 4.90
N PRO A 36 -30.94 -27.29 5.49
CA PRO A 36 -31.87 -26.57 6.35
C PRO A 36 -33.15 -26.19 5.61
N ARG A 37 -34.23 -25.98 6.39
CA ARG A 37 -35.51 -25.59 5.82
C ARG A 37 -35.44 -24.13 5.36
N ALA A 38 -35.68 -23.91 4.07
CA ALA A 38 -35.73 -22.59 3.47
C ALA A 38 -36.96 -21.77 3.91
N ASP A 39 -36.80 -20.45 4.02
CA ASP A 39 -37.92 -19.53 4.13
C ASP A 39 -38.70 -19.44 2.80
N PRO A 40 -40.02 -19.21 2.81
CA PRO A 40 -40.86 -19.26 1.61
C PRO A 40 -40.48 -18.31 0.45
N LEU A 41 -39.79 -17.20 0.74
CA LEU A 41 -39.43 -16.15 -0.23
C LEU A 41 -37.92 -15.88 -0.32
N ILE A 42 -37.26 -15.69 0.82
CA ILE A 42 -35.83 -15.32 0.87
C ILE A 42 -34.89 -16.53 0.88
N GLY A 43 -35.42 -17.75 0.95
CA GLY A 43 -34.62 -18.96 1.00
C GLY A 43 -33.79 -19.03 2.28
N HIS A 44 -32.46 -19.03 2.16
CA HIS A 44 -31.51 -19.18 3.25
C HIS A 44 -30.75 -17.90 3.59
N VAL A 45 -31.12 -16.76 3.00
CA VAL A 45 -30.39 -15.47 3.16
C VAL A 45 -30.13 -15.12 4.63
N ARG A 46 -31.12 -15.28 5.52
CA ARG A 46 -30.95 -14.99 6.96
C ARG A 46 -30.30 -16.11 7.78
N LEU A 47 -30.19 -17.31 7.21
CA LEU A 47 -29.71 -18.51 7.91
C LEU A 47 -28.21 -18.73 7.74
N VAL A 48 -27.64 -18.22 6.64
CA VAL A 48 -26.21 -18.29 6.37
C VAL A 48 -25.56 -17.03 6.92
N PRO A 49 -24.60 -17.13 7.84
CA PRO A 49 -23.89 -15.97 8.36
C PRO A 49 -23.05 -15.31 7.25
N ALA A 50 -22.92 -13.98 7.33
CA ALA A 50 -22.02 -13.23 6.46
C ALA A 50 -20.54 -13.54 6.77
N ASP A 51 -20.26 -13.90 8.03
CA ASP A 51 -18.94 -14.24 8.52
C ASP A 51 -18.74 -15.77 8.55
N ARG A 52 -17.59 -16.21 8.03
CA ARG A 52 -17.15 -17.62 8.00
C ARG A 52 -18.22 -18.68 7.65
N PRO A 53 -18.94 -18.54 6.52
CA PRO A 53 -20.00 -19.47 6.12
C PRO A 53 -19.51 -20.92 5.92
N GLU A 54 -18.22 -21.15 5.66
CA GLU A 54 -17.60 -22.47 5.55
C GLU A 54 -17.82 -23.34 6.79
N LEU A 55 -17.80 -22.74 7.98
CA LEU A 55 -18.02 -23.43 9.25
C LEU A 55 -19.48 -23.88 9.38
N THR A 56 -20.41 -23.01 8.98
CA THR A 56 -21.85 -23.31 8.99
C THR A 56 -22.18 -24.43 8.02
N TYR A 57 -21.63 -24.38 6.80
CA TYR A 57 -21.82 -25.44 5.82
C TYR A 57 -21.22 -26.77 6.29
N MET A 58 -20.03 -26.76 6.89
CA MET A 58 -19.43 -27.96 7.47
C MET A 58 -20.32 -28.55 8.58
N LYS A 59 -20.83 -27.71 9.49
CA LYS A 59 -21.74 -28.10 10.56
C LYS A 59 -23.02 -28.73 10.01
N TRP A 60 -23.63 -28.11 9.00
CA TRP A 60 -24.82 -28.67 8.35
C TRP A 60 -24.54 -29.98 7.62
N GLY A 61 -23.37 -30.14 6.99
CA GLY A 61 -22.96 -31.41 6.40
C GLY A 61 -23.02 -32.56 7.41
N LYS A 62 -22.46 -32.34 8.61
CA LYS A 62 -22.52 -33.30 9.72
C LYS A 62 -23.96 -33.49 10.23
N GLN A 63 -24.69 -32.40 10.48
CA GLN A 63 -26.05 -32.45 11.03
C GLN A 63 -27.04 -33.21 10.13
N TYR A 64 -26.95 -33.01 8.81
CA TYR A 64 -27.82 -33.66 7.84
C TYR A 64 -27.24 -34.95 7.28
N ASN A 65 -26.08 -35.39 7.77
CA ASN A 65 -25.35 -36.57 7.31
C ASN A 65 -25.23 -36.63 5.79
N THR A 66 -24.69 -35.56 5.19
CA THR A 66 -24.59 -35.39 3.74
C THR A 66 -23.26 -34.80 3.32
N ASP A 67 -22.79 -35.23 2.15
CA ASP A 67 -21.63 -34.64 1.49
C ASP A 67 -21.97 -33.48 0.55
N ILE A 68 -23.25 -33.31 0.23
CA ILE A 68 -23.78 -32.22 -0.59
C ILE A 68 -24.99 -31.57 0.09
N LEU A 69 -24.93 -30.26 0.29
CA LEU A 69 -26.03 -29.46 0.82
C LEU A 69 -26.78 -28.77 -0.31
N GLN A 70 -28.11 -28.69 -0.20
CA GLN A 70 -28.91 -27.79 -1.03
C GLN A 70 -29.29 -26.54 -0.26
N LEU A 71 -29.01 -25.39 -0.87
CA LEU A 71 -29.42 -24.08 -0.42
C LEU A 71 -30.16 -23.35 -1.55
N ASN A 72 -30.88 -22.31 -1.16
CA ASN A 72 -31.64 -21.45 -2.04
C ASN A 72 -31.47 -20.00 -1.58
N PHE A 73 -31.12 -19.11 -2.49
CA PHE A 73 -31.02 -17.68 -2.22
C PHE A 73 -31.88 -16.94 -3.25
N LEU A 74 -33.02 -16.42 -2.80
CA LEU A 74 -33.98 -15.70 -3.67
C LEU A 74 -34.32 -16.46 -4.97
N GLY A 75 -34.51 -17.78 -4.88
CA GLY A 75 -34.83 -18.62 -6.03
C GLY A 75 -33.61 -19.24 -6.74
N GLN A 76 -32.39 -18.74 -6.54
CA GLN A 76 -31.17 -19.35 -7.06
C GLN A 76 -30.82 -20.62 -6.28
N ALA A 77 -30.74 -21.75 -6.98
CA ALA A 77 -30.25 -23.00 -6.41
C ALA A 77 -28.74 -22.96 -6.20
N VAL A 78 -28.29 -23.31 -4.98
CA VAL A 78 -26.89 -23.36 -4.58
C VAL A 78 -26.61 -24.72 -3.95
N PHE A 79 -25.55 -25.39 -4.39
CA PHE A 79 -25.11 -26.66 -3.84
C PHE A 79 -23.73 -26.50 -3.21
N VAL A 80 -23.56 -26.92 -1.97
CA VAL A 80 -22.27 -26.87 -1.26
C VAL A 80 -21.72 -28.29 -1.13
N LEU A 81 -20.51 -28.50 -1.63
CA LEU A 81 -19.80 -29.78 -1.60
C LEU A 81 -18.86 -29.79 -0.40
N ASN A 82 -19.14 -30.62 0.61
CA ASN A 82 -18.36 -30.70 1.84
C ASN A 82 -17.34 -31.85 1.84
N SER A 83 -17.48 -32.85 0.95
CA SER A 83 -16.50 -33.94 0.79
C SER A 83 -15.65 -33.80 -0.47
N SER A 84 -14.43 -34.32 -0.42
CA SER A 84 -13.51 -34.32 -1.55
C SER A 84 -14.05 -35.21 -2.69
N GLU A 85 -14.73 -36.30 -2.36
CA GLU A 85 -15.35 -37.19 -3.36
C GLU A 85 -16.49 -36.53 -4.11
N ALA A 86 -17.33 -35.75 -3.43
CA ALA A 86 -18.40 -34.98 -4.08
C ALA A 86 -17.80 -33.92 -5.03
N ALA A 87 -16.78 -33.20 -4.56
CA ALA A 87 -16.08 -32.20 -5.38
C ALA A 87 -15.38 -32.81 -6.60
N VAL A 88 -14.68 -33.94 -6.45
CA VAL A 88 -14.07 -34.65 -7.58
C VAL A 88 -15.12 -35.18 -8.55
N ALA A 89 -16.21 -35.77 -8.04
CA ALA A 89 -17.27 -36.31 -8.89
C ALA A 89 -17.94 -35.23 -9.76
N ILE A 90 -18.11 -34.02 -9.23
CA ILE A 90 -18.84 -32.93 -9.90
C ILE A 90 -17.87 -31.99 -10.63
N LEU A 91 -16.90 -31.41 -9.93
CA LEU A 91 -16.07 -30.31 -10.45
C LEU A 91 -14.85 -30.80 -11.24
N GLU A 92 -14.35 -32.01 -10.98
CA GLU A 92 -13.23 -32.61 -11.72
C GLU A 92 -13.76 -33.45 -12.90
N ARG A 93 -14.45 -34.55 -12.60
CA ARG A 93 -14.91 -35.53 -13.60
C ARG A 93 -15.92 -34.95 -14.57
N LYS A 94 -16.77 -34.03 -14.11
CA LYS A 94 -17.77 -33.33 -14.94
C LYS A 94 -17.41 -31.85 -15.14
N SER A 95 -16.12 -31.52 -15.07
CA SER A 95 -15.60 -30.14 -15.19
C SER A 95 -16.08 -29.37 -16.43
N GLY A 96 -16.48 -30.06 -17.51
CA GLY A 96 -17.11 -29.42 -18.66
C GLY A 96 -18.40 -28.68 -18.30
N ASN A 97 -19.32 -29.35 -17.60
CA ASN A 97 -20.61 -28.79 -17.20
C ASN A 97 -20.44 -27.67 -16.15
N TYR A 98 -19.52 -27.85 -15.21
CA TYR A 98 -19.31 -26.95 -14.08
C TYR A 98 -18.18 -25.93 -14.30
N SER A 99 -17.76 -25.69 -15.54
CA SER A 99 -16.71 -24.72 -15.83
C SER A 99 -17.18 -23.27 -15.81
N GLY A 100 -18.48 -23.01 -15.74
CA GLY A 100 -19.06 -21.67 -15.69
C GLY A 100 -18.87 -20.98 -14.33
N ARG A 101 -19.17 -19.68 -14.29
CA ARG A 101 -19.16 -18.85 -13.07
C ARG A 101 -20.50 -18.14 -12.91
N PRO A 102 -20.96 -17.86 -11.68
CA PRO A 102 -21.97 -16.84 -11.45
C PRO A 102 -21.50 -15.48 -11.99
N LEU A 103 -22.43 -14.53 -12.16
CA LEU A 103 -22.09 -13.15 -12.48
C LEU A 103 -21.75 -12.43 -11.17
N PHE A 104 -20.51 -11.93 -11.06
CA PHE A 104 -20.04 -11.16 -9.93
C PHE A 104 -20.05 -9.67 -10.31
N TYR A 105 -21.20 -9.03 -10.16
CA TYR A 105 -21.39 -7.62 -10.46
C TYR A 105 -20.54 -6.71 -9.58
N SER A 106 -20.25 -7.12 -8.34
CA SER A 106 -19.29 -6.44 -7.47
C SER A 106 -17.90 -6.34 -8.10
N LEU A 107 -17.37 -7.45 -8.61
CA LEU A 107 -16.07 -7.47 -9.28
C LEU A 107 -16.11 -6.65 -10.58
N GLU A 108 -17.18 -6.74 -11.38
CA GLU A 108 -17.32 -5.91 -12.58
C GLU A 108 -17.28 -4.40 -12.27
N GLU A 109 -18.00 -3.96 -11.23
CA GLU A 109 -18.01 -2.55 -10.82
C GLU A 109 -16.68 -2.11 -10.18
N GLN A 110 -15.90 -3.03 -9.62
CA GLN A 110 -14.51 -2.79 -9.23
C GLN A 110 -13.54 -2.69 -10.42
N GLY A 111 -13.99 -2.92 -11.66
CA GLY A 111 -13.14 -2.89 -12.86
C GLY A 111 -12.59 -4.25 -13.28
N TRP A 112 -12.90 -5.33 -12.57
CA TRP A 112 -12.52 -6.70 -12.95
C TRP A 112 -13.41 -7.21 -14.08
N HIS A 113 -12.92 -7.11 -15.31
CA HIS A 113 -13.74 -7.43 -16.47
C HIS A 113 -13.94 -8.94 -16.67
N ARG A 114 -15.18 -9.35 -16.94
CA ARG A 114 -15.61 -10.74 -17.16
C ARG A 114 -14.97 -11.46 -18.35
N ARG A 115 -14.30 -10.75 -19.26
CA ARG A 115 -13.66 -11.35 -20.45
C ARG A 115 -12.30 -12.00 -20.13
N TYR A 116 -11.59 -11.46 -19.14
CA TYR A 116 -10.18 -11.83 -18.90
C TYR A 116 -9.83 -11.99 -17.41
N THR A 117 -10.75 -11.72 -16.48
CA THR A 117 -10.52 -11.99 -15.05
C THR A 117 -10.82 -13.45 -14.70
N ALA A 118 -9.85 -14.16 -14.12
CA ALA A 118 -9.93 -15.59 -13.79
C ALA A 118 -11.20 -16.00 -13.02
N ALA A 119 -11.59 -15.18 -12.05
CA ALA A 119 -12.75 -15.39 -11.19
C ALA A 119 -14.09 -15.21 -11.93
N SER A 120 -14.15 -14.35 -12.96
CA SER A 120 -15.42 -13.89 -13.56
C SER A 120 -15.69 -14.42 -14.98
N ILE A 121 -14.69 -14.98 -15.66
CA ILE A 121 -14.85 -15.59 -17.00
C ILE A 121 -15.95 -16.67 -16.94
N GLN A 122 -16.89 -16.65 -17.89
CA GLN A 122 -18.10 -17.50 -17.87
C GLN A 122 -17.91 -18.93 -18.41
N GLY A 123 -16.71 -19.30 -18.86
CA GLY A 123 -16.41 -20.61 -19.45
C GLY A 123 -16.17 -20.54 -20.96
N GLY A 124 -16.34 -21.67 -21.66
CA GLY A 124 -16.30 -21.72 -23.13
C GLY A 124 -14.98 -21.27 -23.76
N VAL A 125 -15.06 -20.58 -24.89
CA VAL A 125 -13.90 -20.13 -25.68
C VAL A 125 -13.01 -19.16 -24.89
N GLN A 126 -13.59 -18.24 -24.11
CA GLN A 126 -12.82 -17.28 -23.32
C GLN A 126 -12.01 -17.97 -22.21
N LEU A 127 -12.58 -18.97 -21.53
CA LEU A 127 -11.82 -19.77 -20.56
C LEU A 127 -10.68 -20.55 -21.24
N LYS A 128 -10.95 -21.15 -22.41
CA LYS A 128 -9.90 -21.86 -23.17
C LYS A 128 -8.76 -20.92 -23.54
N LYS A 129 -9.07 -19.70 -24.00
CA LYS A 129 -8.11 -18.67 -24.35
C LYS A 129 -7.27 -18.22 -23.14
N PHE A 130 -7.94 -17.86 -22.04
CA PHE A 130 -7.29 -17.53 -20.77
C PHE A 130 -6.34 -18.66 -20.30
N ARG A 131 -6.82 -19.91 -20.36
CA ARG A 131 -6.02 -21.07 -19.97
C ARG A 131 -4.85 -21.32 -20.90
N LYS A 132 -5.01 -21.12 -22.21
CA LYS A 132 -3.94 -21.27 -23.19
C LYS A 132 -2.79 -20.30 -22.90
N MET A 133 -3.08 -19.04 -22.55
CA MET A 133 -2.05 -18.05 -22.18
C MET A 133 -1.29 -18.49 -20.93
N LEU A 134 -2.00 -18.89 -19.87
CA LEU A 134 -1.37 -19.27 -18.60
C LEU A 134 -0.67 -20.63 -18.62
N GLN A 135 -1.23 -21.64 -19.28
CA GLN A 135 -0.62 -22.97 -19.37
C GLN A 135 0.74 -22.91 -20.08
N ARG A 136 0.90 -22.02 -21.07
CA ARG A 136 2.20 -21.79 -21.71
C ARG A 136 3.22 -21.14 -20.78
N ALA A 137 2.80 -20.45 -19.73
CA ALA A 137 3.69 -19.80 -18.78
C ALA A 137 3.99 -20.65 -17.54
N PHE A 138 3.03 -21.46 -17.08
CA PHE A 138 3.11 -22.13 -15.77
C PHE A 138 3.04 -23.66 -15.83
N THR A 139 3.51 -24.29 -16.91
CA THR A 139 3.89 -25.71 -16.84
C THR A 139 5.08 -25.89 -15.90
N TYR A 140 5.32 -27.12 -15.43
CA TYR A 140 6.48 -27.44 -14.61
C TYR A 140 7.79 -26.90 -15.20
N ASN A 141 8.07 -27.21 -16.48
CA ASN A 141 9.28 -26.76 -17.17
C ASN A 141 9.36 -25.24 -17.30
N ASN A 142 8.23 -24.56 -17.53
CA ASN A 142 8.21 -23.11 -17.69
C ASN A 142 8.26 -22.36 -16.36
N CYS A 143 8.01 -23.05 -15.23
CA CYS A 143 8.23 -22.51 -13.90
C CYS A 143 9.69 -22.63 -13.41
N LEU A 144 10.50 -23.54 -13.99
CA LEU A 144 11.89 -23.74 -13.56
C LEU A 144 12.74 -22.45 -13.60
N PRO A 145 12.65 -21.59 -14.63
CA PRO A 145 13.41 -20.33 -14.67
C PRO A 145 13.06 -19.37 -13.53
N TYR A 146 11.89 -19.49 -12.90
CA TYR A 146 11.50 -18.63 -11.78
C TYR A 146 12.09 -19.06 -10.43
N ARG A 147 12.69 -20.25 -10.35
CA ARG A 147 13.27 -20.79 -9.10
C ARG A 147 14.37 -19.91 -8.52
N GLU A 148 15.20 -19.31 -9.38
CA GLU A 148 16.24 -18.40 -8.94
C GLU A 148 15.64 -17.16 -8.26
N ALA A 149 14.66 -16.52 -8.90
CA ALA A 149 13.94 -15.38 -8.33
C ALA A 149 13.21 -15.74 -7.02
N GLN A 150 12.59 -16.92 -6.95
CA GLN A 150 11.93 -17.41 -5.73
C GLN A 150 12.94 -17.57 -4.57
N GLN A 151 14.11 -18.14 -4.85
CA GLN A 151 15.17 -18.34 -3.87
C GLN A 151 15.77 -17.01 -3.42
N GLU A 152 16.07 -16.12 -4.36
CA GLU A 152 16.58 -14.78 -4.08
C GLU A 152 15.62 -13.98 -3.18
N GLU A 153 14.35 -13.92 -3.56
CA GLU A 153 13.37 -13.16 -2.79
C GLU A 153 13.13 -13.78 -1.40
N ALA A 154 13.13 -15.11 -1.26
CA ALA A 154 13.04 -15.76 0.06
C ALA A 154 14.21 -15.39 0.99
N ARG A 155 15.43 -15.25 0.45
CA ARG A 155 16.60 -14.79 1.20
C ARG A 155 16.47 -13.31 1.59
N LYS A 156 16.00 -12.46 0.66
CA LYS A 156 15.72 -11.04 0.95
C LYS A 156 14.65 -10.89 2.02
N LEU A 157 13.61 -11.74 2.00
CA LEU A 157 12.56 -11.77 3.03
C LEU A 157 13.17 -11.96 4.42
N VAL A 158 13.95 -13.03 4.62
CA VAL A 158 14.57 -13.32 5.92
C VAL A 158 15.48 -12.18 6.35
N LYS A 159 16.30 -11.63 5.45
CA LYS A 159 17.17 -10.48 5.77
C LYS A 159 16.37 -9.28 6.30
N ARG A 160 15.23 -8.97 5.67
CA ARG A 160 14.35 -7.88 6.10
C ARG A 160 13.69 -8.18 7.46
N ILE A 161 13.25 -9.42 7.67
CA ILE A 161 12.70 -9.86 8.96
C ILE A 161 13.76 -9.75 10.08
N ILE A 162 14.99 -10.18 9.84
CA ILE A 162 16.07 -10.06 10.84
C ILE A 162 16.35 -8.59 11.18
N SER A 163 16.30 -7.71 10.17
CA SER A 163 16.57 -6.27 10.37
C SER A 163 15.44 -5.56 11.12
N THR A 164 14.19 -5.96 10.89
CA THR A 164 12.97 -5.31 11.41
C THR A 164 11.91 -6.39 11.68
N PRO A 165 12.08 -7.18 12.77
CA PRO A 165 11.24 -8.35 13.05
C PRO A 165 9.77 -7.99 13.36
N GLU A 166 9.51 -6.78 13.82
CA GLU A 166 8.17 -6.24 14.07
C GLU A 166 7.30 -6.13 12.79
N ASP A 167 7.93 -6.02 11.61
CA ASP A 167 7.29 -5.84 10.31
C ASP A 167 7.27 -7.13 9.47
N TRP A 168 7.35 -8.30 10.12
CA TRP A 168 7.48 -9.59 9.43
C TRP A 168 6.37 -9.85 8.40
N ARG A 169 5.15 -9.39 8.69
CA ARG A 169 3.97 -9.60 7.84
C ARG A 169 4.07 -8.77 6.56
N GLU A 170 4.49 -7.53 6.69
CA GLU A 170 4.71 -6.57 5.61
C GLU A 170 5.86 -7.05 4.71
N HIS A 171 6.92 -7.63 5.29
CA HIS A 171 8.01 -8.23 4.52
C HIS A 171 7.55 -9.45 3.70
N MET A 172 6.67 -10.29 4.24
CA MET A 172 6.08 -11.42 3.50
C MET A 172 5.15 -10.96 2.37
N GLN A 173 4.40 -9.88 2.59
CA GLN A 173 3.58 -9.28 1.55
C GLN A 173 4.46 -8.77 0.42
N ARG A 174 5.52 -8.02 0.77
CA ARG A 174 6.51 -7.50 -0.18
C ARG A 174 7.17 -8.59 -0.99
N LEU A 175 7.58 -9.71 -0.37
CA LEU A 175 8.09 -10.89 -1.07
C LEU A 175 7.13 -11.30 -2.19
N ALA A 176 5.86 -11.55 -1.84
CA ALA A 176 4.88 -12.05 -2.78
C ALA A 176 4.63 -11.06 -3.94
N THR A 177 4.56 -9.76 -3.62
CA THR A 177 4.40 -8.66 -4.59
C THR A 177 5.59 -8.55 -5.54
N THR A 178 6.82 -8.50 -5.02
CA THR A 178 8.03 -8.37 -5.84
C THR A 178 8.21 -9.57 -6.75
N LEU A 179 7.97 -10.78 -6.24
CA LEU A 179 8.11 -11.99 -7.04
C LEU A 179 7.13 -12.00 -8.22
N ILE A 180 5.86 -11.69 -7.99
CA ILE A 180 4.86 -11.72 -9.06
C ILE A 180 5.06 -10.58 -10.06
N LEU A 181 5.52 -9.40 -9.63
CA LEU A 181 5.90 -8.31 -10.52
C LEU A 181 7.04 -8.70 -11.46
N ARG A 182 8.08 -9.36 -10.92
CA ARG A 182 9.20 -9.87 -11.72
C ARG A 182 8.74 -10.93 -12.73
N ILE A 183 7.87 -11.85 -12.32
CA ILE A 183 7.36 -12.92 -13.19
C ILE A 183 6.41 -12.39 -14.26
N ALA A 184 5.44 -11.55 -13.87
CA ALA A 184 4.38 -11.09 -14.75
C ALA A 184 4.88 -9.98 -15.70
N TYR A 185 5.71 -9.07 -15.21
CA TYR A 185 6.09 -7.84 -15.90
C TYR A 185 7.61 -7.62 -16.02
N GLY A 186 8.45 -8.47 -15.43
CA GLY A 186 9.91 -8.26 -15.51
C GLY A 186 10.40 -7.06 -14.69
N ILE A 187 9.56 -6.56 -13.78
CA ILE A 187 9.86 -5.41 -12.92
C ILE A 187 10.68 -5.87 -11.71
N ASN A 188 11.84 -5.23 -11.51
CA ASN A 188 12.69 -5.45 -10.34
C ASN A 188 12.44 -4.35 -9.30
N VAL A 189 11.77 -4.71 -8.19
CA VAL A 189 11.44 -3.77 -7.10
C VAL A 189 12.68 -3.51 -6.24
N GLN A 190 13.22 -2.29 -6.30
CA GLN A 190 14.46 -1.92 -5.58
C GLN A 190 14.22 -1.18 -4.26
N GLU A 191 13.20 -0.33 -4.16
CA GLU A 191 13.05 0.64 -3.05
C GLU A 191 11.91 0.29 -2.08
N LYS A 192 12.03 0.70 -0.80
CA LYS A 192 11.00 0.48 0.24
C LYS A 192 9.62 0.99 -0.20
N ASP A 193 9.59 2.05 -1.01
CA ASP A 193 8.40 2.82 -1.39
C ASP A 193 7.96 2.67 -2.87
N ASP A 194 8.28 1.55 -3.51
CA ASP A 194 7.99 1.28 -4.91
C ASP A 194 6.49 1.50 -5.28
N PRO A 195 6.19 2.26 -6.36
CA PRO A 195 4.83 2.61 -6.74
C PRO A 195 3.98 1.38 -7.11
N TYR A 196 4.58 0.35 -7.70
CA TYR A 196 3.86 -0.87 -8.06
C TYR A 196 3.42 -1.62 -6.82
N VAL A 197 4.27 -1.67 -5.77
CA VAL A 197 3.90 -2.29 -4.48
C VAL A 197 2.69 -1.57 -3.86
N LYS A 198 2.68 -0.24 -3.88
CA LYS A 198 1.53 0.55 -3.38
C LYS A 198 0.24 0.29 -4.17
N ILE A 199 0.34 0.16 -5.49
CA ILE A 199 -0.79 -0.20 -6.35
C ILE A 199 -1.31 -1.60 -6.00
N ALA A 200 -0.41 -2.57 -5.82
CA ALA A 200 -0.73 -3.92 -5.38
C ALA A 200 -1.50 -3.92 -4.06
N ASP A 201 -0.99 -3.20 -3.06
CA ASP A 201 -1.60 -3.15 -1.72
C ASP A 201 -3.00 -2.54 -1.77
N LYS A 202 -3.19 -1.44 -2.50
CA LYS A 202 -4.51 -0.80 -2.65
C LYS A 202 -5.47 -1.59 -3.52
N ALA A 203 -4.98 -2.32 -4.51
CA ALA A 203 -5.81 -3.20 -5.33
C ALA A 203 -6.17 -4.51 -4.60
N SER A 204 -5.30 -5.01 -3.71
CA SER A 204 -5.56 -6.20 -2.90
C SER A 204 -6.75 -5.99 -1.95
N ASP A 205 -6.91 -4.77 -1.42
CA ASP A 205 -8.11 -4.38 -0.64
C ASP A 205 -9.41 -4.76 -1.36
N ALA A 206 -9.47 -4.60 -2.70
CA ALA A 206 -10.65 -4.92 -3.51
C ALA A 206 -11.09 -6.39 -3.40
N ILE A 207 -10.14 -7.30 -3.21
CA ILE A 207 -10.38 -8.74 -3.08
C ILE A 207 -10.62 -9.13 -1.61
N SER A 208 -9.79 -8.64 -0.70
CA SER A 208 -9.77 -9.11 0.69
C SER A 208 -10.88 -8.44 1.54
N LYS A 209 -11.29 -7.22 1.21
CA LYS A 209 -12.32 -6.45 1.96
C LYS A 209 -13.67 -6.37 1.26
N GLY A 210 -13.78 -6.88 0.02
CA GLY A 210 -15.02 -6.85 -0.77
C GLY A 210 -16.09 -7.86 -0.36
N GLY A 211 -15.79 -8.73 0.61
CA GLY A 211 -16.61 -9.89 0.96
C GLY A 211 -16.48 -11.04 -0.04
N ALA A 212 -17.06 -12.20 0.28
CA ALA A 212 -17.02 -13.36 -0.61
C ALA A 212 -17.78 -13.08 -1.92
N PRO A 213 -17.20 -13.35 -3.11
CA PRO A 213 -17.87 -13.08 -4.38
C PRO A 213 -19.25 -13.75 -4.48
N GLY A 214 -20.26 -12.98 -4.87
CA GLY A 214 -21.64 -13.47 -4.99
C GLY A 214 -22.50 -13.26 -3.74
N THR A 215 -21.95 -12.70 -2.67
CA THR A 215 -22.69 -12.42 -1.42
C THR A 215 -23.07 -10.95 -1.24
N SER A 216 -22.46 -10.05 -2.01
CA SER A 216 -22.71 -8.61 -1.88
C SER A 216 -24.12 -8.24 -2.34
N ALA A 217 -24.68 -7.14 -1.79
CA ALA A 217 -25.98 -6.65 -2.24
C ALA A 217 -26.02 -6.38 -3.75
N LEU A 218 -24.88 -5.97 -4.32
CA LEU A 218 -24.70 -5.72 -5.75
C LEU A 218 -24.76 -6.99 -6.59
N ASP A 219 -24.23 -8.11 -6.08
CA ASP A 219 -24.31 -9.41 -6.76
C ASP A 219 -25.71 -10.01 -6.70
N VAL A 220 -26.41 -9.78 -5.58
CA VAL A 220 -27.78 -10.27 -5.36
C VAL A 220 -28.81 -9.43 -6.13
N PHE A 221 -28.61 -8.11 -6.20
CA PHE A 221 -29.51 -7.15 -6.85
C PHE A 221 -28.74 -6.32 -7.90
N PRO A 222 -28.58 -6.85 -9.13
CA PRO A 222 -27.71 -6.23 -10.14
C PRO A 222 -28.12 -4.81 -10.53
N PHE A 223 -29.40 -4.46 -10.39
CA PHE A 223 -29.91 -3.12 -10.71
C PHE A 223 -29.31 -2.02 -9.82
N ILE A 224 -28.73 -2.37 -8.66
CA ILE A 224 -28.01 -1.44 -7.77
C ILE A 224 -26.88 -0.72 -8.50
N ARG A 225 -26.24 -1.36 -9.50
CA ARG A 225 -25.14 -0.75 -10.27
C ARG A 225 -25.52 0.55 -10.97
N TYR A 226 -26.79 0.70 -11.34
CA TYR A 226 -27.31 1.88 -12.04
C TYR A 226 -27.69 3.03 -11.10
N LEU A 227 -27.56 2.85 -9.78
CA LEU A 227 -27.82 3.91 -8.82
C LEU A 227 -26.77 5.03 -8.95
N PRO A 228 -27.17 6.32 -8.92
CA PRO A 228 -26.25 7.43 -9.07
C PRO A 228 -25.11 7.46 -8.03
N SER A 229 -23.97 8.06 -8.36
CA SER A 229 -22.80 8.13 -7.47
C SER A 229 -23.02 8.89 -6.16
N TRP A 230 -24.09 9.68 -6.05
CA TRP A 230 -24.47 10.34 -4.79
C TRP A 230 -25.21 9.41 -3.82
N PHE A 231 -25.69 8.24 -4.28
CA PHE A 231 -26.38 7.24 -3.45
C PHE A 231 -25.37 6.37 -2.67
N LYS A 232 -24.73 6.97 -1.66
CA LYS A 232 -23.62 6.35 -0.88
C LYS A 232 -24.04 5.36 0.21
N PHE A 233 -25.34 5.11 0.37
CA PHE A 233 -25.90 4.29 1.46
C PHE A 233 -25.76 2.78 1.27
N ILE A 234 -25.24 2.33 0.13
CA ILE A 234 -25.00 0.90 -0.14
C ILE A 234 -23.48 0.64 -0.07
N PRO A 235 -22.98 0.03 1.02
CA PRO A 235 -21.54 -0.15 1.25
C PRO A 235 -20.83 -0.88 0.11
N SER A 236 -21.43 -1.94 -0.45
CA SER A 236 -20.81 -2.73 -1.51
C SER A 236 -20.64 -1.96 -2.83
N LEU A 237 -21.56 -1.04 -3.15
CA LEU A 237 -21.47 -0.21 -4.35
C LEU A 237 -20.43 0.91 -4.15
N LYS A 238 -20.42 1.53 -2.97
CA LYS A 238 -19.42 2.55 -2.60
C LYS A 238 -18.02 1.94 -2.68
N PHE A 239 -17.81 0.81 -2.01
CA PHE A 239 -16.55 0.08 -2.00
C PHE A 239 -16.09 -0.29 -3.42
N ALA A 240 -16.96 -0.87 -4.24
CA ALA A 240 -16.61 -1.22 -5.61
C ALA A 240 -16.12 -0.02 -6.44
N ARG A 241 -16.79 1.12 -6.32
CA ARG A 241 -16.43 2.37 -7.01
C ARG A 241 -15.17 3.03 -6.47
N GLU A 242 -14.79 2.78 -5.21
CA GLU A 242 -13.51 3.26 -4.66
C GLU A 242 -12.32 2.41 -5.15
N CYS A 243 -12.55 1.11 -5.40
CA CYS A 243 -11.52 0.20 -5.90
C CYS A 243 -11.24 0.33 -7.41
N VAL A 244 -12.20 0.79 -8.22
CA VAL A 244 -12.08 0.81 -9.69
C VAL A 244 -10.83 1.53 -10.21
N PHE A 245 -10.44 2.62 -9.53
CA PHE A 245 -9.25 3.38 -9.86
C PHE A 245 -7.97 2.55 -9.68
N TRP A 246 -7.88 1.82 -8.57
CA TRP A 246 -6.70 1.00 -8.26
C TRP A 246 -6.59 -0.23 -9.15
N VAL A 247 -7.72 -0.87 -9.46
CA VAL A 247 -7.75 -1.99 -10.42
C VAL A 247 -7.37 -1.53 -11.83
N ALA A 248 -7.78 -0.32 -12.24
CA ALA A 248 -7.35 0.25 -13.52
C ALA A 248 -5.84 0.50 -13.56
N LYS A 249 -5.26 1.15 -12.53
CA LYS A 249 -3.80 1.35 -12.42
C LYS A 249 -3.04 0.03 -12.43
N LEU A 250 -3.51 -0.97 -11.69
CA LEU A 250 -2.89 -2.28 -11.61
C LEU A 250 -2.79 -3.00 -12.97
N ASN A 251 -3.83 -2.87 -13.80
CA ASN A 251 -3.83 -3.49 -15.13
C ASN A 251 -3.03 -2.68 -16.16
N GLU A 252 -2.98 -1.35 -16.02
CA GLU A 252 -2.45 -0.47 -17.05
C GLU A 252 -0.95 -0.15 -16.86
N GLU A 253 -0.54 0.30 -15.67
CA GLU A 253 0.80 0.87 -15.48
C GLU A 253 1.93 -0.16 -15.64
N PRO A 254 1.88 -1.35 -15.01
CA PRO A 254 2.92 -2.36 -15.23
C PRO A 254 2.97 -2.88 -16.67
N PHE A 255 1.83 -2.88 -17.37
CA PHE A 255 1.79 -3.29 -18.78
C PHE A 255 2.44 -2.23 -19.68
N GLN A 256 2.15 -0.94 -19.45
CA GLN A 256 2.79 0.16 -20.19
C GLN A 256 4.30 0.18 -19.98
N PHE A 257 4.76 -0.07 -18.74
CA PHE A 257 6.18 -0.21 -18.45
C PHE A 257 6.84 -1.27 -19.33
N VAL A 258 6.25 -2.47 -19.43
CA VAL A 258 6.80 -3.53 -20.29
C VAL A 258 6.86 -3.11 -21.75
N GLN A 259 5.83 -2.43 -22.26
CA GLN A 259 5.85 -1.93 -23.65
C GLN A 259 6.99 -0.93 -23.88
N GLN A 260 7.18 0.01 -22.95
CA GLN A 260 8.25 1.02 -23.05
C GLN A 260 9.64 0.37 -23.01
N GLU A 261 9.87 -0.58 -22.11
CA GLU A 261 11.13 -1.31 -22.04
C GLU A 261 11.37 -2.19 -23.27
N MET A 262 10.32 -2.75 -23.87
CA MET A 262 10.43 -3.51 -25.13
C MET A 262 10.81 -2.59 -26.30
N GLU A 263 10.21 -1.40 -26.38
CA GLU A 263 10.56 -0.39 -27.38
C GLU A 263 12.00 0.13 -27.20
N ALA A 264 12.47 0.24 -25.96
CA ALA A 264 13.85 0.61 -25.64
C ALA A 264 14.87 -0.53 -25.81
N GLY A 265 14.42 -1.78 -26.00
CA GLY A 265 15.28 -2.96 -26.08
C GLY A 265 15.89 -3.39 -24.74
N THR A 266 15.33 -2.94 -23.62
CA THR A 266 15.80 -3.19 -22.24
C THR A 266 14.87 -4.10 -21.43
N ALA A 267 13.75 -4.55 -22.01
CA ALA A 267 12.77 -5.39 -21.32
C ALA A 267 13.35 -6.70 -20.78
N ASN A 268 13.14 -6.92 -19.47
CA ASN A 268 13.42 -8.20 -18.85
C ASN A 268 12.41 -9.28 -19.32
N PRO A 269 12.84 -10.55 -19.41
CA PRO A 269 11.93 -11.66 -19.70
C PRO A 269 10.76 -11.72 -18.71
N SER A 270 9.53 -11.73 -19.23
CA SER A 270 8.33 -11.75 -18.40
C SER A 270 7.14 -12.38 -19.11
N PHE A 271 6.07 -12.66 -18.37
CA PHE A 271 4.83 -13.14 -18.97
C PHE A 271 4.31 -12.15 -20.03
N VAL A 272 4.21 -10.87 -19.70
CA VAL A 272 3.68 -9.85 -20.62
C VAL A 272 4.57 -9.69 -21.85
N GLN A 273 5.89 -9.59 -21.67
CA GLN A 273 6.84 -9.47 -22.78
C GLN A 273 6.70 -10.64 -23.75
N LYS A 274 6.66 -11.88 -23.24
CA LYS A 274 6.48 -13.08 -24.05
C LYS A 274 5.14 -13.12 -24.79
N GLN A 275 4.04 -12.71 -24.13
CA GLN A 275 2.73 -12.64 -24.79
C GLN A 275 2.69 -11.59 -25.91
N LEU A 276 3.42 -10.48 -25.75
CA LEU A 276 3.52 -9.43 -26.76
C LEU A 276 4.36 -9.88 -27.97
N GLU A 277 5.47 -10.60 -27.75
CA GLU A 277 6.33 -11.15 -28.81
C GLU A 277 5.68 -12.27 -29.61
N GLU A 278 5.00 -13.20 -28.92
CA GLU A 278 4.34 -14.35 -29.57
C GLU A 278 3.03 -13.98 -30.28
N ARG A 279 2.66 -12.70 -30.29
CA ARG A 279 1.46 -12.22 -30.97
C ARG A 279 1.68 -12.32 -32.49
N PRO A 280 0.77 -12.99 -33.23
CA PRO A 280 0.85 -12.97 -34.70
C PRO A 280 0.84 -11.52 -35.20
N GLY A 281 1.83 -11.16 -36.02
CA GLY A 281 1.88 -9.84 -36.63
C GLY A 281 0.63 -9.61 -37.50
N LYS A 282 0.16 -8.36 -37.56
CA LYS A 282 -1.02 -7.93 -38.35
C LYS A 282 -0.98 -8.41 -39.82
N GLU A 283 0.20 -8.72 -40.35
CA GLU A 283 0.45 -9.10 -41.74
C GLU A 283 0.35 -10.61 -42.01
N SER A 284 0.15 -11.45 -40.99
CA SER A 284 0.19 -12.92 -41.09
C SER A 284 -1.11 -13.59 -40.61
N ILE A 285 -2.26 -13.02 -40.98
CA ILE A 285 -3.56 -13.65 -40.71
C ILE A 285 -4.13 -14.17 -42.04
N PRO A 286 -3.99 -15.48 -42.35
CA PRO A 286 -4.77 -16.11 -43.40
C PRO A 286 -6.25 -16.14 -42.96
N GLU A 287 -7.15 -15.71 -43.85
CA GLU A 287 -8.62 -15.84 -43.78
C GLU A 287 -9.26 -15.81 -42.37
N LEU A 288 -9.70 -14.60 -41.97
CA LEU A 288 -10.70 -14.29 -40.93
C LEU A 288 -10.89 -15.38 -39.83
N PRO A 289 -9.98 -15.47 -38.84
CA PRO A 289 -10.32 -16.15 -37.60
C PRO A 289 -11.49 -15.40 -36.96
N THR A 290 -12.55 -16.11 -36.60
CA THR A 290 -13.67 -15.53 -35.83
C THR A 290 -13.11 -14.74 -34.63
N ASP A 291 -13.65 -13.54 -34.39
CA ASP A 291 -13.23 -12.51 -33.41
C ASP A 291 -12.95 -13.02 -31.97
N THR A 292 -13.35 -14.26 -31.69
CA THR A 292 -13.24 -14.98 -30.43
C THR A 292 -11.89 -15.65 -30.15
N GLU A 293 -10.98 -15.81 -31.13
CA GLU A 293 -9.69 -16.50 -30.92
C GLU A 293 -8.44 -15.60 -30.85
N LEU A 294 -8.52 -14.35 -31.32
CA LEU A 294 -7.39 -13.41 -31.34
C LEU A 294 -7.05 -12.92 -29.91
N ILE A 295 -5.78 -13.02 -29.50
CA ILE A 295 -5.27 -12.43 -28.24
C ILE A 295 -5.08 -10.93 -28.44
N THR A 296 -5.77 -10.13 -27.63
CA THR A 296 -5.71 -8.66 -27.64
C THR A 296 -4.97 -8.13 -26.42
N ASP A 297 -4.54 -6.87 -26.45
CA ASP A 297 -3.89 -6.20 -25.31
C ASP A 297 -4.78 -6.23 -24.07
N ALA A 298 -6.10 -6.08 -24.24
CA ALA A 298 -7.03 -6.15 -23.13
C ALA A 298 -7.02 -7.54 -22.47
N ASP A 299 -6.85 -8.61 -23.26
CA ASP A 299 -6.72 -9.96 -22.72
C ASP A 299 -5.38 -10.13 -21.98
N ILE A 300 -4.27 -9.62 -22.53
CA ILE A 300 -2.94 -9.70 -21.88
C ILE A 300 -2.93 -8.90 -20.58
N LYS A 301 -3.37 -7.63 -20.61
CA LYS A 301 -3.52 -6.77 -19.42
C LYS A 301 -4.35 -7.45 -18.35
N GLY A 302 -5.52 -7.95 -18.73
CA GLY A 302 -6.43 -8.62 -17.82
C GLY A 302 -5.92 -9.91 -17.19
N VAL A 303 -5.24 -10.74 -17.99
CA VAL A 303 -4.60 -11.98 -17.51
C VAL A 303 -3.43 -11.64 -16.59
N ALA A 304 -2.57 -10.70 -16.98
CA ALA A 304 -1.42 -10.27 -16.18
C ALA A 304 -1.85 -9.62 -14.86
N GLY A 305 -2.86 -8.75 -14.86
CA GLY A 305 -3.42 -8.17 -13.64
C GLY A 305 -4.09 -9.21 -12.73
N SER A 306 -4.73 -10.24 -13.31
CA SER A 306 -5.22 -11.39 -12.54
C SER A 306 -4.09 -12.17 -11.88
N LEU A 307 -2.94 -12.32 -12.56
CA LEU A 307 -1.75 -12.94 -11.97
C LEU A 307 -1.18 -12.10 -10.84
N TYR A 308 -1.10 -10.79 -11.05
CA TYR A 308 -0.55 -9.86 -10.09
C TYR A 308 -1.26 -10.00 -8.72
N VAL A 309 -2.58 -9.78 -8.68
CA VAL A 309 -3.28 -9.83 -7.39
C VAL A 309 -3.35 -11.24 -6.81
N ALA A 310 -3.60 -12.26 -7.65
CA ALA A 310 -3.71 -13.63 -7.15
C ALA A 310 -2.38 -14.16 -6.59
N GLY A 311 -1.26 -13.88 -7.27
CA GLY A 311 0.08 -14.34 -6.87
C GLY A 311 0.59 -13.66 -5.60
N GLN A 312 0.21 -12.39 -5.40
CA GLN A 312 0.52 -11.64 -4.18
C GLN A 312 -0.27 -12.16 -2.96
N ASP A 313 -1.60 -11.96 -2.97
CA ASP A 313 -2.42 -12.07 -1.75
C ASP A 313 -2.44 -13.51 -1.20
N THR A 314 -2.50 -14.51 -2.09
CA THR A 314 -2.62 -15.91 -1.67
C THR A 314 -1.32 -16.49 -1.10
N THR A 315 -0.18 -16.13 -1.68
CA THR A 315 1.14 -16.58 -1.19
C THR A 315 1.40 -16.00 0.19
N TRP A 316 1.20 -14.69 0.34
CA TRP A 316 1.35 -13.99 1.61
C TRP A 316 0.43 -14.56 2.70
N SER A 317 -0.86 -14.72 2.40
CA SER A 317 -1.85 -15.30 3.32
C SER A 317 -1.42 -16.69 3.83
N THR A 318 -0.87 -17.52 2.95
CA THR A 318 -0.35 -18.85 3.32
C THR A 318 0.83 -18.74 4.30
N LEU A 319 1.76 -17.81 4.05
CA LEU A 319 2.92 -17.61 4.93
C LEU A 319 2.50 -17.09 6.31
N VAL A 320 1.46 -16.27 6.40
CA VAL A 320 0.88 -15.82 7.69
C VAL A 320 0.31 -17.02 8.48
N VAL A 321 -0.39 -17.95 7.81
CA VAL A 321 -0.88 -19.20 8.44
C VAL A 321 0.29 -20.05 8.94
N PHE A 322 1.38 -20.14 8.17
CA PHE A 322 2.59 -20.84 8.59
C PHE A 322 3.18 -20.23 9.88
N VAL A 323 3.37 -18.91 9.94
CA VAL A 323 3.93 -18.23 11.12
C VAL A 323 3.09 -18.49 12.36
N LEU A 324 1.76 -18.37 12.25
CA LEU A 324 0.86 -18.66 13.38
C LEU A 324 1.10 -20.09 13.91
N ASN A 325 1.22 -21.07 13.02
CA ASN A 325 1.42 -22.46 13.42
C ASN A 325 2.82 -22.72 13.98
N MET A 326 3.86 -22.01 13.55
CA MET A 326 5.20 -22.11 14.16
C MET A 326 5.22 -21.50 15.56
N VAL A 327 4.46 -20.43 15.81
CA VAL A 327 4.30 -19.84 17.14
C VAL A 327 3.52 -20.76 18.09
N LEU A 328 2.45 -21.39 17.60
CA LEU A 328 1.59 -22.26 18.42
C LEU A 328 2.18 -23.66 18.65
N ASN A 329 3.06 -24.13 17.76
CA ASN A 329 3.62 -25.48 17.77
C ASN A 329 5.15 -25.47 17.66
N PRO A 330 5.88 -24.96 18.68
CA PRO A 330 7.34 -24.80 18.61
C PRO A 330 8.10 -26.10 18.31
N GLN A 331 7.58 -27.25 18.76
CA GLN A 331 8.16 -28.57 18.50
C GLN A 331 8.22 -28.94 17.01
N ILE A 332 7.27 -28.43 16.21
CA ILE A 332 7.22 -28.70 14.76
C ILE A 332 8.29 -27.89 14.04
N GLN A 333 8.46 -26.62 14.44
CA GLN A 333 9.53 -25.77 13.95
C GLN A 333 10.90 -26.36 14.29
N GLU A 334 11.08 -26.87 15.51
CA GLU A 334 12.33 -27.50 15.95
C GLU A 334 12.66 -28.74 15.14
N ARG A 335 11.69 -29.64 14.92
CA ARG A 335 11.88 -30.83 14.08
C ARG A 335 12.17 -30.49 12.62
N GLY A 336 11.51 -29.48 12.05
CA GLY A 336 11.82 -29.00 10.70
C GLY A 336 13.23 -28.44 10.59
N LYS A 337 13.70 -27.75 11.63
CA LYS A 337 15.08 -27.27 11.73
C LYS A 337 16.08 -28.42 11.85
N GLU A 338 15.79 -29.44 12.66
CA GLU A 338 16.65 -30.62 12.80
C GLU A 338 16.86 -31.34 11.45
N GLU A 339 15.80 -31.51 10.66
CA GLU A 339 15.90 -32.05 9.30
C GLU A 339 16.79 -31.18 8.40
N LEU A 340 16.57 -29.86 8.40
CA LEU A 340 17.40 -28.93 7.63
C LEU A 340 18.87 -29.01 8.02
N VAL A 341 19.19 -29.01 9.31
CA VAL A 341 20.58 -29.10 9.81
C VAL A 341 21.18 -30.46 9.47
N SER A 342 20.42 -31.54 9.57
CA SER A 342 20.88 -32.89 9.22
C SER A 342 21.24 -33.03 7.74
N VAL A 343 20.50 -32.37 6.86
CA VAL A 343 20.66 -32.51 5.40
C VAL A 343 21.66 -31.50 4.83
N LEU A 344 21.64 -30.26 5.32
CA LEU A 344 22.39 -29.14 4.74
C LEU A 344 23.63 -28.75 5.57
N GLY A 345 23.67 -29.14 6.84
CA GLY A 345 24.58 -28.59 7.84
C GLY A 345 24.04 -27.30 8.48
N GLN A 346 24.75 -26.78 9.47
CA GLN A 346 24.26 -25.72 10.35
C GLN A 346 24.27 -24.30 9.72
N ASP A 347 25.07 -24.07 8.68
CA ASP A 347 25.29 -22.74 8.10
C ASP A 347 24.84 -22.63 6.63
N SER A 348 24.19 -23.66 6.07
CA SER A 348 23.75 -23.70 4.68
C SER A 348 22.29 -23.29 4.52
N LEU A 349 21.98 -22.51 3.48
CA LEU A 349 20.60 -22.16 3.12
C LEU A 349 20.02 -23.16 2.12
N PRO A 350 18.73 -23.52 2.23
CA PRO A 350 18.09 -24.46 1.32
C PRO A 350 18.03 -23.94 -0.11
N THR A 351 18.08 -24.86 -1.06
CA THR A 351 17.83 -24.64 -2.48
C THR A 351 16.75 -25.60 -2.98
N PHE A 352 16.24 -25.38 -4.20
CA PHE A 352 15.28 -26.32 -4.79
C PHE A 352 15.86 -27.72 -5.07
N ALA A 353 17.20 -27.86 -5.12
CA ALA A 353 17.85 -29.17 -5.27
C ALA A 353 17.76 -30.03 -4.00
N ASP A 354 17.49 -29.39 -2.86
CA ASP A 354 17.42 -30.06 -1.55
C ASP A 354 16.00 -30.57 -1.23
N ARG A 355 14.98 -30.10 -1.97
CA ARG A 355 13.57 -30.34 -1.64
C ARG A 355 13.20 -31.81 -1.48
N GLU A 356 13.73 -32.69 -2.34
CA GLU A 356 13.45 -34.13 -2.27
C GLU A 356 14.04 -34.79 -1.01
N LYS A 357 15.04 -34.16 -0.38
CA LYS A 357 15.69 -34.64 0.84
C LYS A 357 15.11 -34.03 2.12
N LEU A 358 14.14 -33.13 1.99
CA LEU A 358 13.51 -32.40 3.10
C LEU A 358 12.01 -32.74 3.21
N PRO A 359 11.65 -34.03 3.40
CA PRO A 359 10.25 -34.47 3.42
C PRO A 359 9.45 -33.85 4.58
N TYR A 360 10.03 -33.64 5.76
CA TYR A 360 9.32 -33.04 6.88
C TYR A 360 9.02 -31.55 6.65
N VAL A 361 9.94 -30.80 5.99
CA VAL A 361 9.63 -29.44 5.52
C VAL A 361 8.48 -29.47 4.50
N GLU A 362 8.46 -30.43 3.56
CA GLU A 362 7.32 -30.61 2.65
C GLU A 362 6.02 -30.88 3.42
N TYR A 363 6.06 -31.71 4.46
CA TYR A 363 4.91 -31.98 5.31
C TYR A 363 4.39 -30.74 6.04
N ILE A 364 5.28 -29.84 6.50
CA ILE A 364 4.88 -28.55 7.09
C ILE A 364 4.14 -27.68 6.06
N VAL A 365 4.62 -27.65 4.83
CA VAL A 365 3.98 -26.90 3.73
C VAL A 365 2.59 -27.47 3.43
N GLN A 366 2.47 -28.79 3.29
CA GLN A 366 1.20 -29.45 3.03
C GLN A 366 0.22 -29.27 4.19
N GLU A 367 0.69 -29.32 5.44
CA GLU A 367 -0.16 -29.07 6.60
C GLU A 367 -0.61 -27.61 6.69
N THR A 368 0.22 -26.66 6.26
CA THR A 368 -0.16 -25.25 6.13
C THR A 368 -1.32 -25.07 5.16
N PHE A 369 -1.26 -25.70 3.98
CA PHE A 369 -2.37 -25.67 3.01
C PHE A 369 -3.63 -26.35 3.52
N ARG A 370 -3.50 -27.47 4.23
CA ARG A 370 -4.63 -28.23 4.79
C ARG A 370 -5.32 -27.47 5.92
N TRP A 371 -4.54 -26.98 6.88
CA TRP A 371 -5.05 -26.44 8.14
C TRP A 371 -5.75 -25.10 7.94
N GLY A 372 -5.13 -24.18 7.18
CA GLY A 372 -5.67 -22.87 6.83
C GLY A 372 -5.75 -22.68 5.31
N PRO A 373 -6.71 -23.32 4.62
CA PRO A 373 -6.85 -23.16 3.17
C PRO A 373 -7.23 -21.71 2.86
N VAL A 374 -6.37 -21.00 2.12
CA VAL A 374 -6.51 -19.57 1.84
C VAL A 374 -7.85 -19.21 1.19
N VAL A 375 -8.41 -20.09 0.35
CA VAL A 375 -9.73 -19.88 -0.29
C VAL A 375 -10.70 -20.96 0.23
N PRO A 376 -11.27 -20.83 1.44
CA PRO A 376 -11.94 -21.92 2.14
C PRO A 376 -13.18 -22.47 1.43
N LEU A 377 -13.88 -21.64 0.64
CA LEU A 377 -15.05 -22.03 -0.16
C LEU A 377 -14.78 -22.16 -1.66
N GLY A 378 -13.51 -22.06 -2.07
CA GLY A 378 -13.15 -21.93 -3.48
C GLY A 378 -13.84 -20.73 -4.14
N ILE A 379 -13.83 -20.71 -5.48
CA ILE A 379 -14.63 -19.74 -6.25
C ILE A 379 -15.89 -20.46 -6.75
N PRO A 380 -17.11 -19.92 -6.54
CA PRO A 380 -18.34 -20.56 -6.97
C PRO A 380 -18.36 -20.95 -8.47
N HIS A 381 -18.84 -22.14 -8.76
CA HIS A 381 -19.03 -22.68 -10.11
C HIS A 381 -20.50 -22.53 -10.53
N LYS A 382 -20.78 -22.58 -11.84
CA LYS A 382 -22.15 -22.60 -12.37
C LYS A 382 -22.32 -23.75 -13.37
N SER A 383 -23.37 -24.54 -13.21
CA SER A 383 -23.72 -25.62 -14.16
C SER A 383 -24.29 -25.04 -15.46
N ALA A 384 -23.88 -25.60 -16.59
CA ALA A 384 -24.40 -25.24 -17.91
C ALA A 384 -25.68 -26.02 -18.27
N VAL A 385 -25.75 -27.28 -17.87
CA VAL A 385 -26.87 -28.20 -18.12
C VAL A 385 -27.27 -28.93 -16.85
N ASP A 386 -28.48 -29.50 -16.86
CA ASP A 386 -28.98 -30.37 -15.80
C ASP A 386 -28.03 -31.54 -15.57
N ASP A 387 -27.91 -31.97 -14.32
CA ASP A 387 -27.07 -33.11 -13.95
C ASP A 387 -27.68 -33.89 -12.78
N THR A 388 -27.10 -35.05 -12.49
CA THR A 388 -27.43 -35.86 -11.33
C THR A 388 -26.15 -36.27 -10.59
N TYR A 389 -26.16 -36.12 -9.27
CA TYR A 389 -25.11 -36.60 -8.38
C TYR A 389 -25.70 -37.61 -7.40
N LYS A 390 -25.28 -38.88 -7.51
CA LYS A 390 -25.98 -40.01 -6.87
C LYS A 390 -27.45 -40.03 -7.31
N ASP A 391 -28.38 -39.95 -6.38
CA ASP A 391 -29.83 -39.88 -6.64
C ASP A 391 -30.37 -38.43 -6.64
N TYR A 392 -29.49 -37.44 -6.50
CA TYR A 392 -29.86 -36.04 -6.39
C TYR A 392 -29.84 -35.33 -7.74
N PHE A 393 -30.92 -34.64 -8.07
CA PHE A 393 -31.00 -33.81 -9.27
C PHE A 393 -30.48 -32.39 -9.04
N LEU A 394 -29.59 -31.95 -9.92
CA LEU A 394 -28.97 -30.62 -9.91
C LEU A 394 -29.40 -29.88 -11.20
N PRO A 395 -30.32 -28.90 -11.11
CA PRO A 395 -30.77 -28.19 -12.30
C PRO A 395 -29.67 -27.33 -12.93
N ALA A 396 -29.79 -27.07 -14.23
CA ALA A 396 -28.95 -26.15 -14.99
C ALA A 396 -28.97 -24.74 -14.36
N GLY A 397 -27.84 -24.05 -14.45
CA GLY A 397 -27.68 -22.71 -13.86
C GLY A 397 -27.52 -22.70 -12.34
N SER A 398 -27.43 -23.86 -11.69
CA SER A 398 -27.15 -23.96 -10.26
C SER A 398 -25.74 -23.52 -9.93
N ILE A 399 -25.58 -22.85 -8.79
CA ILE A 399 -24.27 -22.48 -8.25
C ILE A 399 -23.72 -23.66 -7.44
N VAL A 400 -22.45 -23.99 -7.62
CA VAL A 400 -21.78 -25.07 -6.87
C VAL A 400 -20.57 -24.50 -6.14
N ILE A 401 -20.50 -24.67 -4.83
CA ILE A 401 -19.45 -24.16 -3.94
C ILE A 401 -18.66 -25.35 -3.40
N ALA A 402 -17.33 -25.29 -3.50
CA ALA A 402 -16.44 -26.33 -2.98
C ALA A 402 -15.93 -25.91 -1.61
N ASN A 403 -16.44 -26.52 -0.54
CA ASN A 403 -16.00 -26.21 0.82
C ASN A 403 -14.67 -26.93 1.13
N ALA A 404 -13.57 -26.36 0.63
CA ALA A 404 -12.22 -26.87 0.88
C ALA A 404 -11.91 -26.94 2.38
N TYR A 405 -12.45 -26.03 3.20
CA TYR A 405 -12.28 -26.07 4.65
C TYR A 405 -12.85 -27.36 5.27
N ALA A 406 -14.06 -27.77 4.84
CA ALA A 406 -14.68 -29.02 5.29
C ALA A 406 -13.93 -30.26 4.78
N MET A 407 -13.54 -30.27 3.50
CA MET A 407 -12.80 -31.41 2.90
C MET A 407 -11.48 -31.67 3.61
N ASN A 408 -10.78 -30.60 4.00
CA ASN A 408 -9.51 -30.67 4.71
C ASN A 408 -9.69 -30.96 6.22
N ARG A 409 -10.93 -31.14 6.69
CA ARG A 409 -11.27 -31.55 8.05
C ARG A 409 -12.16 -32.80 8.10
N ASP A 410 -12.19 -33.56 7.02
CA ASP A 410 -12.94 -34.80 6.96
C ASP A 410 -12.25 -35.88 7.79
N GLU A 411 -12.90 -36.29 8.88
CA GLU A 411 -12.44 -37.30 9.83
C GLU A 411 -12.27 -38.69 9.20
N LYS A 412 -12.82 -38.90 7.99
CA LYS A 412 -12.56 -40.11 7.20
C LYS A 412 -11.10 -40.21 6.73
N PHE A 413 -10.47 -39.06 6.47
CA PHE A 413 -9.12 -38.98 5.90
C PHE A 413 -8.09 -38.48 6.91
N TYR A 414 -8.51 -37.63 7.85
CA TYR A 414 -7.61 -36.96 8.78
C TYR A 414 -7.97 -37.28 10.23
N SER A 415 -7.03 -37.89 10.95
CA SER A 415 -7.13 -38.02 12.40
C SER A 415 -6.85 -36.68 13.08
N ASP A 416 -7.70 -36.30 14.04
CA ASP A 416 -7.66 -34.98 14.72
C ASP A 416 -7.46 -33.82 13.72
N PRO A 417 -8.46 -33.59 12.84
CA PRO A 417 -8.33 -32.66 11.72
C PRO A 417 -8.13 -31.20 12.14
N THR A 418 -8.45 -30.86 13.39
CA THR A 418 -8.32 -29.51 13.94
C THR A 418 -6.89 -29.17 14.36
N ALA A 419 -6.07 -30.17 14.68
CA ALA A 419 -4.68 -29.96 15.05
C ALA A 419 -3.78 -29.80 13.82
N PHE A 420 -2.72 -28.99 13.96
CA PHE A 420 -1.67 -28.84 12.96
C PHE A 420 -0.62 -29.93 13.19
N LYS A 421 -0.58 -30.96 12.32
CA LYS A 421 0.26 -32.16 12.48
C LYS A 421 0.90 -32.57 11.15
N PRO A 422 2.09 -32.05 10.79
CA PRO A 422 2.84 -32.49 9.62
C PRO A 422 3.12 -34.01 9.60
N GLU A 423 3.27 -34.63 10.78
CA GLU A 423 3.49 -36.08 10.93
C GLU A 423 2.42 -36.95 10.28
N ARG A 424 1.23 -36.39 10.03
CA ARG A 424 0.13 -37.13 9.43
C ARG A 424 0.48 -37.72 8.06
N TYR A 425 1.41 -37.08 7.34
CA TYR A 425 1.81 -37.48 6.00
C TYR A 425 2.96 -38.49 5.97
N ILE A 426 3.59 -38.77 7.12
CA ILE A 426 4.63 -39.81 7.22
C ILE A 426 3.99 -41.14 6.85
N ALA A 427 4.67 -41.92 6.00
CA ALA A 427 4.19 -43.20 5.51
C ALA A 427 3.95 -44.18 6.69
N LYS A 428 2.96 -45.07 6.55
CA LYS A 428 2.66 -46.06 7.62
C LYS A 428 3.83 -47.00 7.87
N GLU A 429 4.57 -47.29 6.80
CA GLU A 429 5.77 -48.12 6.79
C GLU A 429 6.91 -47.48 7.61
N GLU A 430 6.91 -46.15 7.74
CA GLU A 430 7.85 -45.36 8.53
C GLU A 430 7.32 -45.04 9.94
N GLY A 431 6.19 -45.63 10.33
CA GLY A 431 5.55 -45.42 11.64
C GLY A 431 4.64 -44.20 11.72
N GLY A 432 4.32 -43.56 10.59
CA GLY A 432 3.38 -42.45 10.48
C GLY A 432 1.91 -42.86 10.31
N LEU A 433 1.05 -41.89 10.01
CA LEU A 433 -0.38 -42.10 9.81
C LEU A 433 -0.74 -42.43 8.35
N GLY A 434 0.12 -42.07 7.39
CA GLY A 434 -0.10 -42.24 5.95
C GLY A 434 -1.35 -41.55 5.43
N GLU A 435 -1.69 -40.39 6.01
CA GLU A 435 -2.84 -39.59 5.59
C GLU A 435 -2.52 -38.86 4.28
N PRO A 436 -3.53 -38.63 3.42
CA PRO A 436 -3.31 -38.03 2.10
C PRO A 436 -3.01 -36.53 2.21
N TYR A 437 -2.27 -35.98 1.24
CA TYR A 437 -2.15 -34.52 1.09
C TYR A 437 -3.50 -33.83 0.86
N PRO A 438 -3.60 -32.54 1.25
CA PRO A 438 -4.84 -31.78 1.14
C PRO A 438 -5.40 -31.78 -0.28
N THR A 439 -6.72 -31.92 -0.40
CA THR A 439 -7.43 -31.85 -1.68
C THR A 439 -8.27 -30.57 -1.75
N GLY A 440 -8.36 -29.98 -2.94
CA GLY A 440 -9.24 -28.84 -3.21
C GLY A 440 -8.70 -27.47 -2.82
N HIS A 441 -7.55 -27.37 -2.14
CA HIS A 441 -6.91 -26.09 -1.78
C HIS A 441 -6.48 -25.26 -3.01
N PHE A 442 -6.25 -25.90 -4.17
CA PHE A 442 -6.05 -25.24 -5.47
C PHE A 442 -7.27 -25.35 -6.41
N GLY A 443 -8.43 -25.81 -5.94
CA GLY A 443 -9.62 -26.03 -6.77
C GLY A 443 -9.54 -27.29 -7.66
N PHE A 444 -10.42 -27.37 -8.67
CA PHE A 444 -10.70 -28.60 -9.41
C PHE A 444 -10.87 -28.39 -10.92
N GLY A 445 -10.56 -29.43 -11.70
CA GLY A 445 -10.88 -29.61 -13.10
C GLY A 445 -10.32 -28.53 -14.01
N ARG A 446 -11.10 -28.15 -15.03
CA ARG A 446 -10.79 -27.04 -15.95
C ARG A 446 -10.57 -25.68 -15.27
N ARG A 447 -10.88 -25.59 -13.97
CA ARG A 447 -10.75 -24.39 -13.15
C ARG A 447 -9.69 -24.51 -12.05
N VAL A 448 -8.92 -25.60 -11.98
CA VAL A 448 -7.77 -25.75 -11.07
C VAL A 448 -6.84 -24.55 -11.15
N CYS A 449 -6.24 -24.10 -10.05
CA CYS A 449 -5.39 -22.93 -10.00
C CYS A 449 -4.26 -23.04 -11.06
N PRO A 450 -4.15 -22.08 -12.00
CA PRO A 450 -3.08 -22.10 -13.00
C PRO A 450 -1.70 -21.88 -12.41
N GLY A 451 -1.61 -21.25 -11.23
CA GLY A 451 -0.36 -20.97 -10.53
C GLY A 451 0.00 -21.97 -9.43
N ASN A 452 -0.64 -23.15 -9.36
CA ASN A 452 -0.42 -24.11 -8.26
C ASN A 452 1.06 -24.50 -8.10
N LEU A 453 1.77 -24.79 -9.19
CA LEU A 453 3.19 -25.15 -9.18
C LEU A 453 4.07 -23.97 -8.76
N LEU A 454 3.79 -22.78 -9.29
CA LEU A 454 4.54 -21.57 -8.97
C LEU A 454 4.34 -21.19 -7.49
N GLY A 455 3.09 -21.09 -7.05
CA GLY A 455 2.73 -20.71 -5.67
C GLY A 455 3.26 -21.72 -4.65
N ALA A 456 3.09 -23.02 -4.88
CA ALA A 456 3.62 -24.05 -3.97
C ALA A 456 5.15 -24.00 -3.88
N ALA A 457 5.85 -23.75 -4.99
CA ALA A 457 7.30 -23.58 -4.97
C ALA A 457 7.74 -22.32 -4.19
N SER A 458 7.04 -21.19 -4.36
CA SER A 458 7.33 -19.95 -3.62
C SER A 458 7.11 -20.11 -2.11
N VAL A 459 6.00 -20.75 -1.72
CA VAL A 459 5.68 -21.05 -0.31
C VAL A 459 6.73 -21.99 0.27
N TRP A 460 7.06 -23.08 -0.43
CA TRP A 460 8.06 -24.05 0.03
C TRP A 460 9.42 -23.39 0.26
N MET A 461 9.92 -22.63 -0.70
CA MET A 461 11.22 -21.96 -0.61
C MET A 461 11.25 -20.94 0.53
N SER A 462 10.18 -20.19 0.72
CA SER A 462 10.06 -19.21 1.80
C SER A 462 10.03 -19.90 3.18
N ILE A 463 9.23 -20.97 3.33
CA ILE A 463 9.15 -21.74 4.58
C ILE A 463 10.48 -22.39 4.91
N ALA A 464 11.11 -23.09 3.96
CA ALA A 464 12.40 -23.74 4.18
C ALA A 464 13.47 -22.72 4.60
N THR A 465 13.54 -21.56 3.92
CA THR A 465 14.52 -20.51 4.24
C THR A 465 14.25 -19.91 5.61
N MET A 466 12.98 -19.66 5.98
CA MET A 466 12.63 -19.16 7.31
C MET A 466 12.94 -20.17 8.41
N LEU A 467 12.61 -21.45 8.25
CA LEU A 467 12.93 -22.50 9.24
C LEU A 467 14.44 -22.65 9.46
N ALA A 468 15.24 -22.46 8.42
CA ALA A 468 16.70 -22.53 8.51
C ALA A 468 17.31 -21.34 9.28
N THR A 469 16.60 -20.21 9.38
CA THR A 469 17.21 -18.92 9.76
C THR A 469 16.52 -18.20 10.92
N LEU A 470 15.24 -18.45 11.16
CA LEU A 470 14.40 -17.73 12.11
C LEU A 470 13.76 -18.69 13.11
N LYS A 471 13.51 -18.18 14.31
CA LYS A 471 12.70 -18.81 15.34
C LYS A 471 11.50 -17.92 15.61
N PHE A 472 10.32 -18.43 15.30
CA PHE A 472 9.05 -17.84 15.72
C PHE A 472 8.68 -18.37 17.10
N SER A 473 8.26 -17.47 18.00
CA SER A 473 7.85 -17.80 19.36
C SER A 473 6.74 -16.86 19.84
N LYS A 474 6.10 -17.23 20.96
CA LYS A 474 5.10 -16.39 21.59
C LYS A 474 5.74 -15.08 22.06
N ALA A 475 5.07 -13.96 21.80
CA ALA A 475 5.48 -12.69 22.37
C ALA A 475 5.29 -12.70 23.89
N LYS A 476 5.97 -11.80 24.60
CA LYS A 476 5.81 -11.61 26.04
C LYS A 476 5.17 -10.27 26.34
N ASP A 477 4.31 -10.23 27.36
CA ASP A 477 3.75 -8.98 27.91
C ASP A 477 4.83 -8.22 28.73
N PRO A 478 4.57 -6.98 29.18
CA PRO A 478 5.51 -6.21 30.01
C PRO A 478 5.91 -6.92 31.31
N GLU A 479 5.07 -7.84 31.81
CA GLU A 479 5.29 -8.65 33.00
C GLU A 479 6.12 -9.92 32.71
N GLY A 480 6.42 -10.20 31.44
CA GLY A 480 7.21 -11.34 30.98
C GLY A 480 6.43 -12.63 30.71
N ASN A 481 5.10 -12.61 30.80
CA ASN A 481 4.24 -13.77 30.53
C ASN A 481 4.05 -13.97 29.02
N GLU A 482 3.99 -15.23 28.58
CA GLU A 482 3.75 -15.56 27.18
C GLU A 482 2.31 -15.22 26.75
N ILE A 483 2.19 -14.48 25.65
CA ILE A 483 0.94 -14.20 24.96
C ILE A 483 0.69 -15.34 23.98
N THR A 484 -0.33 -16.15 24.23
CA THR A 484 -0.76 -17.16 23.25
C THR A 484 -1.67 -16.50 22.21
N PRO A 485 -1.27 -16.45 20.93
CA PRO A 485 -2.10 -15.83 19.90
C PRO A 485 -3.42 -16.57 19.67
N ASP A 486 -4.52 -15.82 19.66
CA ASP A 486 -5.84 -16.28 19.18
C ASP A 486 -6.44 -15.21 18.25
N PRO A 487 -5.89 -15.04 17.04
CA PRO A 487 -6.32 -14.00 16.12
C PRO A 487 -7.71 -14.29 15.54
N GLU A 488 -8.47 -13.21 15.33
CA GLU A 488 -9.61 -13.24 14.41
C GLU A 488 -9.14 -13.60 13.00
N TRP A 489 -10.06 -14.13 12.19
CA TRP A 489 -9.77 -14.54 10.82
C TRP A 489 -10.43 -13.58 9.85
N THR A 490 -9.73 -13.24 8.77
CA THR A 490 -10.31 -12.42 7.71
C THR A 490 -11.42 -13.15 6.98
N THR A 491 -12.41 -12.37 6.53
CA THR A 491 -13.58 -12.84 5.78
C THR A 491 -13.65 -12.12 4.44
N GLY A 492 -13.49 -12.89 3.36
CA GLY A 492 -13.46 -12.40 1.99
C GLY A 492 -13.36 -13.55 1.00
N LEU A 493 -12.79 -13.30 -0.18
CA LEU A 493 -12.40 -14.39 -1.08
C LEU A 493 -11.27 -15.22 -0.46
N THR A 494 -10.30 -14.55 0.16
CA THR A 494 -9.19 -15.16 0.90
C THR A 494 -9.43 -15.07 2.41
N SER A 495 -8.85 -16.00 3.18
CA SER A 495 -8.92 -16.06 4.63
C SER A 495 -7.56 -16.37 5.23
N HIS A 496 -7.15 -15.56 6.20
CA HIS A 496 -5.92 -15.70 6.97
C HIS A 496 -6.10 -15.06 8.35
N PRO A 497 -5.23 -15.35 9.32
CA PRO A 497 -5.22 -14.67 10.61
C PRO A 497 -5.03 -13.15 10.47
N GLU A 498 -5.77 -12.38 11.28
CA GLU A 498 -5.49 -10.96 11.53
C GLU A 498 -4.16 -10.79 12.28
N ARG A 499 -3.68 -9.55 12.40
CA ARG A 499 -2.39 -9.27 13.05
C ARG A 499 -2.37 -9.82 14.49
N PHE A 500 -1.35 -10.61 14.81
CA PHE A 500 -1.14 -11.18 16.14
C PHE A 500 0.29 -10.93 16.65
N ALA A 501 0.44 -10.96 17.98
CA ALA A 501 1.74 -10.78 18.62
C ALA A 501 2.63 -12.01 18.40
N CYS A 502 3.85 -11.79 17.91
CA CYS A 502 4.84 -12.82 17.63
C CYS A 502 6.23 -12.26 17.93
N SER A 503 7.09 -13.07 18.55
CA SER A 503 8.53 -12.79 18.67
C SER A 503 9.29 -13.56 17.60
N VAL A 504 10.19 -12.87 16.89
CA VAL A 504 11.01 -13.45 15.82
C VAL A 504 12.48 -13.22 16.15
N GLU A 505 13.25 -14.31 16.25
CA GLU A 505 14.67 -14.27 16.59
C GLU A 505 15.51 -14.97 15.51
N PRO A 506 16.69 -14.44 15.13
CA PRO A 506 17.60 -15.15 14.24
C PRO A 506 18.24 -16.36 14.93
N LEU A 507 18.40 -17.47 14.20
CA LEU A 507 18.91 -18.74 14.74
C LEU A 507 20.44 -18.91 14.73
N SER A 508 21.19 -18.09 13.99
CA SER A 508 22.66 -18.13 13.97
C SER A 508 23.26 -16.76 13.61
N PRO A 509 24.32 -16.30 14.31
CA PRO A 509 25.08 -15.09 13.94
C PRO A 509 25.98 -15.26 12.70
N ASN A 510 26.24 -16.49 12.22
CA ASN A 510 27.10 -16.72 11.04
C ASN A 510 26.36 -16.68 9.70
N ILE A 511 25.03 -16.89 9.69
CA ILE A 511 24.21 -16.81 8.48
C ILE A 511 24.21 -15.38 7.91
N ASP A 512 24.36 -14.38 8.79
CA ASP A 512 24.53 -12.98 8.41
C ASP A 512 25.74 -12.77 7.49
N LYS A 513 26.81 -13.59 7.61
CA LYS A 513 28.03 -13.50 6.79
C LYS A 513 27.91 -14.14 5.42
N GLU A 514 27.29 -15.32 5.29
CA GLU A 514 27.13 -15.99 3.99
C GLU A 514 26.00 -15.36 3.16
N ALA A 515 24.91 -14.94 3.81
CA ALA A 515 23.89 -14.10 3.16
C ALA A 515 24.50 -12.75 2.72
N TRP A 516 25.46 -12.19 3.48
CA TRP A 516 26.21 -11.02 3.04
C TRP A 516 27.12 -11.31 1.86
N LYS A 517 27.95 -12.36 1.90
CA LYS A 517 28.90 -12.68 0.81
C LYS A 517 28.19 -12.91 -0.52
N TRP A 518 27.06 -13.62 -0.52
CA TRP A 518 26.26 -13.82 -1.73
C TRP A 518 25.66 -12.50 -2.24
N ALA A 519 25.08 -11.67 -1.35
CA ALA A 519 24.52 -10.38 -1.73
C ALA A 519 25.59 -9.39 -2.23
N LEU A 520 26.79 -9.39 -1.64
CA LEU A 520 27.95 -8.61 -2.09
C LEU A 520 28.46 -9.09 -3.46
N SER A 521 28.55 -10.41 -3.69
CA SER A 521 28.90 -10.97 -5.00
C SER A 521 27.92 -10.50 -6.08
N TYR A 522 26.62 -10.61 -5.82
CA TYR A 522 25.59 -10.19 -6.77
C TYR A 522 25.58 -8.67 -7.01
N TYR A 523 25.78 -7.85 -5.96
CA TYR A 523 25.85 -6.39 -6.10
C TYR A 523 27.09 -5.95 -6.90
N ASN A 524 28.22 -6.63 -6.71
CA ASN A 524 29.45 -6.39 -7.45
C ASN A 524 29.35 -6.82 -8.92
N ASP A 525 28.68 -7.95 -9.19
CA ASP A 525 28.51 -8.48 -10.55
C ASP A 525 27.44 -7.74 -11.36
N THR A 526 26.47 -7.09 -10.70
CA THR A 526 25.33 -6.42 -11.37
C THR A 526 25.52 -4.90 -11.54
N ILE A 527 26.38 -4.25 -10.74
CA ILE A 527 26.51 -2.77 -10.73
C ILE A 527 27.94 -2.27 -11.04
N GLY A 528 28.95 -3.15 -11.13
CA GLY A 528 30.27 -2.76 -11.63
C GLY A 528 31.01 -1.71 -10.78
N VAL A 529 30.73 -1.61 -9.49
CA VAL A 529 31.46 -0.75 -8.55
C VAL A 529 32.26 -1.60 -7.58
N ASN A 530 33.59 -1.55 -7.74
CA ASN A 530 34.54 -2.37 -6.99
C ASN A 530 34.79 -1.76 -5.60
N PHE A 531 34.09 -2.23 -4.56
CA PHE A 531 34.36 -1.83 -3.17
C PHE A 531 35.49 -2.67 -2.59
N ASN A 532 36.73 -2.32 -2.95
CA ASN A 532 37.93 -2.90 -2.38
C ASN A 532 38.85 -1.80 -1.81
N LEU A 533 38.28 -0.87 -1.05
CA LEU A 533 39.01 0.09 -0.22
C LEU A 533 38.14 0.36 1.01
N MET A 534 38.48 -0.29 2.13
CA MET A 534 38.18 0.05 3.54
C MET A 534 38.34 -1.23 4.39
N SER A 535 39.49 -1.91 4.29
CA SER A 535 39.94 -2.87 5.29
C SER A 535 40.66 -2.11 6.41
N GLY A 536 39.89 -1.68 7.41
CA GLY A 536 40.40 -1.07 8.63
C GLY A 536 39.67 -1.64 9.84
N ASN A 537 40.38 -2.43 10.64
CA ASN A 537 39.91 -3.04 11.88
C ASN A 537 39.14 -2.05 12.78
N ALA A 538 37.86 -2.33 13.03
CA ALA A 538 37.15 -1.87 14.21
C ALA A 538 36.40 -3.06 14.80
N ALA A 539 36.71 -3.39 16.06
CA ALA A 539 36.10 -4.46 16.82
C ALA A 539 34.57 -4.23 17.01
N PRO A 540 33.78 -5.28 17.29
CA PRO A 540 32.34 -5.15 17.50
C PRO A 540 32.08 -4.36 18.80
N ASN A 541 31.53 -3.16 18.69
CA ASN A 541 31.17 -2.35 19.85
C ASN A 541 29.92 -2.94 20.53
N THR A 542 30.12 -3.57 21.68
CA THR A 542 29.15 -4.11 22.64
C THR A 542 28.28 -3.05 23.33
N ALA A 543 27.97 -1.91 22.68
CA ALA A 543 27.32 -0.76 23.30
C ALA A 543 25.80 -0.61 23.02
N ILE A 544 25.17 -1.58 22.34
CA ILE A 544 23.76 -1.46 21.92
C ILE A 544 22.78 -2.08 22.93
N LEU A 545 23.23 -3.05 23.75
CA LEU A 545 22.38 -3.71 24.75
C LEU A 545 22.27 -2.94 26.08
N GLU A 546 23.28 -2.17 26.47
CA GLU A 546 23.26 -1.41 27.74
C GLU A 546 22.44 -0.10 27.67
N ARG A 547 22.06 0.37 26.46
CA ARG A 547 21.24 1.58 26.30
C ARG A 547 19.73 1.37 26.54
N ARG A 548 19.20 0.15 26.39
CA ARG A 548 17.75 -0.12 26.57
C ARG A 548 17.35 -0.20 28.04
N ASP A 549 18.17 -0.81 28.90
CA ASP A 549 17.91 -0.87 30.34
C ASP A 549 18.11 0.48 31.05
N LEU A 550 18.98 1.33 30.51
CA LEU A 550 19.14 2.70 31.00
C LEU A 550 17.90 3.57 30.68
N MET A 551 17.30 3.41 29.49
CA MET A 551 16.12 4.16 29.08
C MET A 551 14.83 3.72 29.78
N ALA A 552 14.69 2.43 30.11
CA ALA A 552 13.58 1.93 30.92
C ALA A 552 13.70 2.38 32.40
N LYS A 553 14.91 2.39 32.97
CA LYS A 553 15.14 2.89 34.34
C LYS A 553 15.08 4.41 34.48
N LEU A 554 15.29 5.17 33.41
CA LEU A 554 15.16 6.65 33.41
C LEU A 554 13.71 7.15 33.31
N SER A 555 12.72 6.27 33.16
CA SER A 555 11.29 6.63 33.05
C SER A 555 10.57 6.88 34.39
N ARG A 556 11.30 7.01 35.50
CA ARG A 556 10.73 7.36 36.83
C ARG A 556 11.16 8.72 37.39
N GLU A 557 11.81 9.55 36.57
CA GLU A 557 11.96 10.98 36.83
C GLU A 557 11.70 11.71 35.50
N VAL A 558 10.87 12.77 35.49
CA VAL A 558 10.56 13.54 34.27
C VAL A 558 11.87 14.08 33.68
N PRO A 559 12.35 13.61 32.51
CA PRO A 559 13.61 14.11 31.97
C PRO A 559 13.35 15.46 31.31
N ASN A 560 14.22 16.43 31.55
CA ASN A 560 14.23 17.69 30.79
C ASN A 560 14.29 17.38 29.29
N LYS A 561 13.33 17.90 28.50
CA LYS A 561 13.36 17.76 27.03
C LYS A 561 14.68 18.33 26.48
N GLU A 562 15.22 17.66 25.48
CA GLU A 562 16.59 17.82 25.01
C GLU A 562 16.81 19.09 24.17
N PHE A 563 15.83 19.53 23.36
CA PHE A 563 15.99 20.62 22.40
C PHE A 563 14.98 21.75 22.61
N ASN A 564 15.43 23.00 22.53
CA ASN A 564 14.56 24.17 22.46
C ASN A 564 14.31 24.53 20.99
N ILE A 565 13.03 24.57 20.58
CA ILE A 565 12.65 24.89 19.20
C ILE A 565 11.74 26.11 19.19
N CYS A 566 12.08 27.12 18.37
CA CYS A 566 11.16 28.21 18.08
C CYS A 566 10.46 27.94 16.74
N LEU A 567 9.13 27.86 16.74
CA LEU A 567 8.33 27.72 15.53
C LEU A 567 7.68 29.05 15.17
N VAL A 568 8.01 29.58 13.99
CA VAL A 568 7.48 30.82 13.45
C VAL A 568 6.53 30.48 12.30
N GLY A 569 5.23 30.73 12.48
CA GLY A 569 4.20 30.47 11.47
C GLY A 569 3.27 29.31 11.80
N SER A 570 2.46 29.46 12.85
CA SER A 570 1.50 28.47 13.34
C SER A 570 0.19 28.36 12.54
N GLY A 571 0.29 28.30 11.21
CA GLY A 571 -0.86 27.96 10.37
C GLY A 571 -1.19 26.47 10.45
N GLY A 572 -1.91 25.94 9.46
CA GLY A 572 -2.18 24.50 9.35
C GLY A 572 -0.91 23.65 9.41
N VAL A 573 0.09 23.98 8.58
CA VAL A 573 1.37 23.24 8.51
C VAL A 573 2.18 23.42 9.79
N GLY A 574 2.39 24.66 10.24
CA GLY A 574 3.21 24.93 11.42
C GLY A 574 2.63 24.37 12.72
N THR A 575 1.30 24.30 12.85
CA THR A 575 0.68 23.69 14.03
C THR A 575 0.88 22.19 14.07
N ILE A 576 0.78 21.50 12.91
CA ILE A 576 1.10 20.07 12.82
C ILE A 576 2.60 19.84 13.06
N ALA A 577 3.49 20.64 12.48
CA ALA A 577 4.92 20.55 12.76
C ALA A 577 5.26 20.75 14.24
N ALA A 578 4.61 21.71 14.92
CA ALA A 578 4.75 21.90 16.36
C ALA A 578 4.28 20.67 17.16
N LEU A 579 3.13 20.09 16.77
CA LEU A 579 2.58 18.88 17.39
C LEU A 579 3.51 17.68 17.22
N VAL A 580 4.03 17.45 16.01
CA VAL A 580 4.97 16.37 15.71
C VAL A 580 6.24 16.53 16.57
N LEU A 581 6.84 17.73 16.58
CA LEU A 581 8.05 17.98 17.36
C LEU A 581 7.84 17.78 18.87
N GLU A 582 6.71 18.22 19.43
CA GLU A 582 6.35 17.98 20.83
C GLU A 582 6.14 16.49 21.13
N ASN A 583 5.45 15.77 20.24
CA ASN A 583 5.18 14.34 20.40
C ASN A 583 6.44 13.48 20.35
N SER A 584 7.56 14.00 19.81
CA SER A 584 8.85 13.31 19.85
C SER A 584 9.35 13.03 21.28
N GLY A 585 8.81 13.74 22.28
CA GLY A 585 9.28 13.70 23.67
C GLY A 585 10.63 14.38 23.90
N ARG A 586 11.26 14.93 22.85
CA ARG A 586 12.61 15.50 22.88
C ARG A 586 12.66 17.01 22.69
N ALA A 587 11.57 17.66 22.25
CA ALA A 587 11.55 19.09 21.95
C ALA A 587 10.61 19.89 22.87
N ASN A 588 11.11 21.01 23.39
CA ASN A 588 10.31 22.10 23.95
C ASN A 588 10.02 23.10 22.82
N VAL A 589 8.77 23.17 22.35
CA VAL A 589 8.39 24.07 21.27
C VAL A 589 7.83 25.38 21.83
N THR A 590 8.45 26.50 21.45
CA THR A 590 7.88 27.85 21.55
C THR A 590 7.22 28.19 20.21
N ALA A 591 5.90 28.31 20.16
CA ALA A 591 5.19 28.73 18.96
C ALA A 591 4.85 30.23 19.00
N VAL A 592 5.28 30.96 17.95
CA VAL A 592 4.93 32.36 17.74
C VAL A 592 3.59 32.43 17.00
N LEU A 593 2.55 32.90 17.69
CA LEU A 593 1.20 33.06 17.16
C LEU A 593 0.88 34.55 17.03
N ARG A 594 0.45 35.03 15.86
CA ARG A 594 0.00 36.44 15.72
C ARG A 594 -1.48 36.59 16.03
N SER A 595 -2.34 36.14 15.12
CA SER A 595 -3.77 36.41 15.10
C SER A 595 -4.58 35.42 15.93
N SER A 596 -3.95 34.32 16.35
CA SER A 596 -4.58 33.26 17.13
C SER A 596 -3.98 33.14 18.53
N TYR A 597 -3.13 34.09 18.95
CA TYR A 597 -2.46 34.03 20.25
C TYR A 597 -3.46 33.93 21.40
N ASP A 598 -4.36 34.91 21.54
CA ASP A 598 -5.26 34.98 22.70
C ASP A 598 -6.09 33.70 22.84
N ILE A 599 -6.70 33.26 21.74
CA ILE A 599 -7.56 32.07 21.76
C ILE A 599 -6.79 30.77 21.97
N VAL A 600 -5.60 30.62 21.38
CA VAL A 600 -4.81 29.39 21.57
C VAL A 600 -4.16 29.38 22.95
N ASN A 601 -3.74 30.52 23.47
CA ASN A 601 -3.23 30.64 24.83
C ASN A 601 -4.32 30.30 25.87
N GLU A 602 -5.56 30.75 25.64
CA GLU A 602 -6.69 30.49 26.54
C GLU A 602 -7.30 29.08 26.37
N LYS A 603 -7.42 28.56 25.14
CA LYS A 603 -8.17 27.32 24.82
C LYS A 603 -7.38 26.22 24.13
N GLY A 604 -6.24 26.54 23.52
CA GLY A 604 -5.44 25.60 22.72
C GLY A 604 -5.99 25.43 21.31
N TRP A 605 -5.30 24.61 20.51
CA TRP A 605 -5.74 24.20 19.19
C TRP A 605 -6.62 22.95 19.28
N ASP A 606 -7.76 22.96 18.61
CA ASP A 606 -8.52 21.75 18.33
C ASP A 606 -8.05 21.20 16.98
N ILE A 607 -7.36 20.06 17.01
CA ILE A 607 -6.71 19.46 15.85
C ILE A 607 -7.50 18.22 15.43
N GLU A 608 -8.06 18.24 14.22
CA GLU A 608 -8.55 17.05 13.52
C GLU A 608 -7.44 16.59 12.59
N SER A 609 -6.74 15.50 12.93
CA SER A 609 -5.59 14.99 12.17
C SER A 609 -5.78 13.57 11.68
N VAL A 610 -5.50 13.35 10.39
CA VAL A 610 -5.42 12.00 9.80
C VAL A 610 -4.27 11.17 10.37
N ASP A 611 -3.17 11.82 10.79
CA ASP A 611 -1.97 11.13 11.29
C ASP A 611 -1.92 11.01 12.82
N HIS A 612 -2.59 11.91 13.54
CA HIS A 612 -2.47 12.03 15.00
C HIS A 612 -3.79 11.87 15.76
N GLY A 613 -4.88 11.58 15.04
CA GLY A 613 -6.23 11.57 15.60
C GLY A 613 -6.70 12.96 16.05
N PRO A 614 -7.87 13.05 16.69
CA PRO A 614 -8.37 14.30 17.26
C PRO A 614 -7.57 14.70 18.51
N ARG A 615 -7.29 15.99 18.67
CA ARG A 615 -6.70 16.60 19.88
C ARG A 615 -7.47 17.86 20.24
N ASP A 616 -8.14 17.86 21.38
CA ASP A 616 -8.87 19.02 21.87
C ASP A 616 -7.99 19.88 22.78
N GLY A 617 -7.98 21.19 22.54
CA GLY A 617 -7.24 22.16 23.36
C GLY A 617 -5.73 21.94 23.48
N TRP A 618 -5.10 21.35 22.46
CA TRP A 618 -3.66 21.08 22.46
C TRP A 618 -2.83 22.38 22.39
N ARG A 619 -1.72 22.44 23.13
CA ARG A 619 -0.75 23.54 23.08
C ARG A 619 0.68 23.02 23.00
N PRO A 620 1.58 23.73 22.30
CA PRO A 620 3.01 23.51 22.45
C PRO A 620 3.49 23.98 23.83
N SER A 621 4.71 23.61 24.20
CA SER A 621 5.30 23.90 25.53
C SER A 621 5.23 25.37 25.91
N ARG A 622 5.39 26.27 24.93
CA ARG A 622 5.26 27.73 25.12
C ARG A 622 4.57 28.35 23.90
N VAL A 623 3.71 29.33 24.16
CA VAL A 623 3.02 30.12 23.13
C VAL A 623 3.33 31.60 23.40
N VAL A 624 3.69 32.36 22.36
CA VAL A 624 4.03 33.79 22.49
C VAL A 624 3.41 34.61 21.35
N PRO A 625 3.07 35.90 21.57
CA PRO A 625 2.39 36.72 20.57
C PRO A 625 3.32 37.31 19.50
N SER A 626 4.63 37.36 19.77
CA SER A 626 5.61 37.95 18.86
C SER A 626 6.98 37.27 18.93
N ILE A 627 7.84 37.56 17.94
CA ILE A 627 9.24 37.10 17.95
C ILE A 627 10.03 37.75 19.09
N SER A 628 9.78 39.02 19.43
CA SER A 628 10.42 39.65 20.59
C SER A 628 10.08 38.93 21.90
N ASP A 629 8.85 38.46 22.06
CA ASP A 629 8.44 37.69 23.24
C ASP A 629 9.01 36.28 23.25
N ALA A 630 9.42 35.75 22.09
CA ALA A 630 10.10 34.46 21.98
C ALA A 630 11.55 34.50 22.47
N THR A 631 12.16 35.69 22.62
CA THR A 631 13.54 35.81 23.10
C THR A 631 13.69 35.24 24.51
N PHE A 632 14.86 34.65 24.78
CA PHE A 632 15.32 34.43 26.15
C PHE A 632 15.86 35.77 26.67
N GLY A 633 15.95 35.97 28.00
CA GLY A 633 16.36 37.25 28.60
C GLY A 633 17.73 37.77 28.10
N PRO A 634 18.19 38.95 28.53
CA PRO A 634 19.43 39.55 28.03
C PRO A 634 20.67 38.69 28.39
N SER A 635 21.01 37.75 27.51
CA SER A 635 22.20 36.90 27.58
C SER A 635 23.43 37.74 27.24
N GLN A 636 24.42 37.74 28.15
CA GLN A 636 25.71 38.41 27.94
C GLN A 636 26.39 37.83 26.70
N SER A 637 26.86 38.74 25.83
CA SER A 637 27.69 38.43 24.66
C SER A 637 28.83 37.48 25.00
N THR A 638 28.78 36.26 24.49
CA THR A 638 29.95 35.37 24.42
C THR A 638 30.16 34.96 22.98
N THR A 639 31.09 35.65 22.31
CA THR A 639 31.66 35.21 21.04
C THR A 639 32.45 33.92 21.29
N PHE A 640 31.93 32.78 20.83
CA PHE A 640 32.60 31.49 20.94
C PHE A 640 33.82 31.45 20.00
N ARG A 641 35.03 31.29 20.55
CA ARG A 641 36.32 31.17 19.81
C ARG A 641 36.97 29.78 20.01
N GLY A 642 36.19 28.70 19.93
CA GLY A 642 36.68 27.31 20.04
C GLY A 642 36.32 26.45 18.81
N PRO A 643 36.89 25.25 18.66
CA PRO A 643 36.48 24.30 17.61
C PRO A 643 35.01 23.95 17.76
N LEU A 644 34.31 23.80 16.63
CA LEU A 644 32.88 23.48 16.58
C LEU A 644 32.59 22.16 17.32
N PRO A 645 31.58 22.08 18.21
CA PRO A 645 31.28 20.85 18.93
C PRO A 645 30.65 19.81 18.00
N THR A 646 31.33 18.67 17.81
CA THR A 646 30.74 17.43 17.29
C THR A 646 30.06 16.71 18.45
N GLY A 647 28.79 16.32 18.29
CA GLY A 647 27.86 16.01 19.38
C GLY A 647 28.33 15.10 20.52
N ALA A 648 27.65 15.29 21.65
CA ALA A 648 27.60 14.43 22.84
C ALA A 648 28.84 14.37 23.75
N SER A 649 29.25 15.52 24.29
CA SER A 649 29.47 15.78 25.73
C SER A 649 30.27 17.08 25.89
N THR A 650 29.60 18.19 26.21
CA THR A 650 30.29 19.37 26.73
C THR A 650 29.93 19.58 28.20
N PRO A 651 30.93 19.70 29.10
CA PRO A 651 30.72 20.15 30.46
C PRO A 651 30.29 21.62 30.46
N MET A 652 29.23 21.93 31.20
CA MET A 652 28.80 23.24 31.71
C MET A 652 28.66 24.39 30.69
N GLU A 653 27.44 24.57 30.16
CA GLU A 653 26.86 25.91 29.98
C GLU A 653 25.60 26.03 30.87
N PRO A 654 25.40 27.15 31.59
CA PRO A 654 24.22 27.35 32.43
C PRO A 654 22.93 27.40 31.59
N ALA A 655 22.07 26.39 31.73
CA ALA A 655 20.63 26.34 31.42
C ALA A 655 20.12 27.14 30.18
N LYS A 656 20.49 26.69 28.97
CA LYS A 656 19.90 26.94 27.63
C LYS A 656 18.94 28.14 27.45
N GLU A 657 19.41 29.38 27.61
CA GLU A 657 18.73 30.59 27.13
C GLU A 657 18.86 30.78 25.60
N ARG A 658 18.65 29.73 24.80
CA ARG A 658 18.73 29.78 23.32
C ARG A 658 17.87 28.71 22.64
N TYR A 659 17.65 28.88 21.33
CA TYR A 659 17.03 27.89 20.47
C TYR A 659 18.07 27.04 19.72
N ASP A 660 17.90 25.72 19.81
CA ASP A 660 18.68 24.75 19.04
C ASP A 660 18.22 24.71 17.57
N PHE A 661 16.89 24.81 17.35
CA PHE A 661 16.29 24.91 16.02
C PHE A 661 15.29 26.07 15.95
N ILE A 662 15.28 26.77 14.81
CA ILE A 662 14.20 27.69 14.44
C ILE A 662 13.52 27.13 13.20
N VAL A 663 12.23 26.81 13.33
CA VAL A 663 11.41 26.23 12.26
C VAL A 663 10.52 27.32 11.69
N ILE A 664 10.68 27.58 10.39
CA ILE A 664 9.93 28.61 9.66
C ILE A 664 8.85 27.94 8.81
N CYS A 665 7.59 28.24 9.12
CA CYS A 665 6.40 27.76 8.42
C CYS A 665 5.53 28.92 7.89
N THR A 666 6.00 30.16 7.98
CA THR A 666 5.34 31.34 7.39
C THR A 666 5.44 31.33 5.88
N LYS A 667 4.56 32.10 5.22
CA LYS A 667 4.70 32.36 3.78
C LYS A 667 5.95 33.18 3.48
N GLN A 668 6.51 33.01 2.29
CA GLN A 668 7.62 33.82 1.80
C GLN A 668 7.11 34.98 0.93
N LEU A 669 7.11 36.19 1.52
CA LEU A 669 6.61 37.44 0.94
C LEU A 669 7.71 38.51 0.99
N PRO A 670 8.77 38.39 0.16
CA PRO A 670 9.94 39.27 0.21
C PRO A 670 9.61 40.75 -0.06
N GLU A 671 8.51 41.02 -0.76
CA GLU A 671 7.98 42.35 -1.02
C GLU A 671 7.35 43.02 0.22
N GLN A 672 7.01 42.25 1.26
CA GLN A 672 6.41 42.75 2.50
C GLN A 672 7.39 42.78 3.68
N HIS A 673 8.21 41.74 3.84
CA HIS A 673 9.11 41.62 4.99
C HIS A 673 10.28 40.66 4.75
N SER A 674 11.39 40.88 5.47
CA SER A 674 12.51 39.93 5.55
C SER A 674 12.38 39.01 6.77
N ILE A 675 12.13 37.72 6.54
CA ILE A 675 12.05 36.74 7.64
C ILE A 675 13.40 36.56 8.32
N ALA A 676 14.50 36.60 7.56
CA ALA A 676 15.84 36.51 8.11
C ALA A 676 16.11 37.63 9.12
N GLU A 677 15.73 38.88 8.81
CA GLU A 677 15.82 40.00 9.76
C GLU A 677 14.92 39.81 10.96
N MET A 678 13.67 39.35 10.75
CA MET A 678 12.71 39.14 11.83
C MET A 678 13.20 38.13 12.87
N ILE A 679 13.85 37.04 12.45
CA ILE A 679 14.32 35.99 13.37
C ILE A 679 15.72 36.27 13.93
N ALA A 680 16.43 37.30 13.47
CA ALA A 680 17.79 37.60 13.90
C ALA A 680 17.97 37.66 15.44
N PRO A 681 17.02 38.21 16.23
CA PRO A 681 17.12 38.20 17.69
C PRO A 681 17.09 36.80 18.33
N LEU A 682 16.65 35.76 17.60
CA LEU A 682 16.51 34.39 18.08
C LEU A 682 17.70 33.49 17.66
N VAL A 683 18.48 33.92 16.67
CA VAL A 683 19.56 33.12 16.08
C VAL A 683 20.83 33.29 16.89
N THR A 684 21.35 32.19 17.45
CA THR A 684 22.68 32.16 18.06
C THR A 684 23.70 31.69 17.02
N PRO A 685 24.74 32.49 16.69
CA PRO A 685 25.76 32.12 15.70
C PRO A 685 26.36 30.74 15.95
N SER A 686 26.52 29.94 14.89
CA SER A 686 27.04 28.55 14.92
C SER A 686 26.26 27.51 15.74
N LEU A 687 25.30 27.93 16.57
CA LEU A 687 24.58 27.03 17.48
C LEU A 687 23.15 26.74 17.01
N THR A 688 22.44 27.75 16.50
CA THR A 688 21.08 27.60 16.03
C THR A 688 21.05 27.04 14.60
N SER A 689 20.22 26.03 14.36
CA SER A 689 19.92 25.52 13.01
C SER A 689 18.59 26.09 12.50
N ILE A 690 18.54 26.53 11.25
CA ILE A 690 17.36 27.15 10.63
C ILE A 690 16.70 26.14 9.69
N VAL A 691 15.42 25.87 9.90
CA VAL A 691 14.64 24.86 9.15
C VAL A 691 13.52 25.54 8.38
N LEU A 692 13.59 25.51 7.05
CA LEU A 692 12.63 26.20 6.17
C LEU A 692 11.57 25.22 5.64
N ILE A 693 10.42 25.15 6.32
CA ILE A 693 9.22 24.43 5.86
C ILE A 693 8.29 25.40 5.13
N GLN A 694 8.80 26.00 4.04
CA GLN A 694 8.10 27.01 3.24
C GLN A 694 8.02 26.57 1.77
N ASN A 695 7.19 27.23 0.96
CA ASN A 695 7.18 27.03 -0.49
C ASN A 695 8.21 27.94 -1.18
N GLY A 696 8.58 27.59 -2.42
CA GLY A 696 9.42 28.41 -3.28
C GLY A 696 10.82 27.86 -3.55
N LEU A 697 11.52 28.50 -4.49
CA LEU A 697 12.92 28.25 -4.84
C LEU A 697 13.83 29.26 -4.13
N ASN A 698 15.10 28.92 -3.88
CA ASN A 698 16.11 29.88 -3.39
C ASN A 698 15.78 30.61 -2.08
N ILE A 699 14.75 30.18 -1.36
CA ILE A 699 14.30 30.77 -0.09
C ILE A 699 15.35 30.73 1.03
N HIS A 700 16.41 29.93 0.87
CA HIS A 700 17.50 29.79 1.83
C HIS A 700 18.55 30.90 1.70
N LEU A 701 18.67 31.55 0.54
CA LEU A 701 19.72 32.54 0.28
C LEU A 701 19.71 33.72 1.27
N PRO A 702 18.56 34.31 1.64
CA PRO A 702 18.54 35.39 2.64
C PRO A 702 19.03 34.93 4.02
N PHE A 703 18.76 33.68 4.40
CA PHE A 703 19.19 33.12 5.69
C PHE A 703 20.68 32.81 5.71
N ILE A 704 21.23 32.23 4.64
CA ILE A 704 22.68 32.00 4.53
C ILE A 704 23.45 33.33 4.52
N SER A 705 22.92 34.34 3.83
CA SER A 705 23.52 35.68 3.80
C SER A 705 23.51 36.35 5.19
N ALA A 706 22.38 36.29 5.89
CA ALA A 706 22.26 36.89 7.23
C ALA A 706 23.00 36.09 8.32
N PHE A 707 23.06 34.76 8.19
CA PHE A 707 23.59 33.84 9.21
C PHE A 707 24.61 32.87 8.59
N PRO A 708 25.75 33.38 8.08
CA PRO A 708 26.70 32.57 7.30
C PRO A 708 27.44 31.50 8.12
N THR A 709 27.26 31.46 9.43
CA THR A 709 27.87 30.46 10.33
C THR A 709 26.88 29.42 10.83
N ASN A 710 25.62 29.48 10.41
CA ASN A 710 24.53 28.66 10.92
C ASN A 710 24.07 27.64 9.87
N VAL A 711 23.76 26.41 10.31
CA VAL A 711 23.17 25.41 9.43
C VAL A 711 21.81 25.90 8.96
N THR A 712 21.63 25.98 7.64
CA THR A 712 20.34 26.24 7.01
C THR A 712 19.90 24.99 6.26
N MET A 713 18.68 24.52 6.54
CA MET A 713 18.09 23.37 5.87
C MET A 713 16.68 23.69 5.38
N SER A 714 16.22 22.92 4.41
CA SER A 714 14.91 23.09 3.78
C SER A 714 14.11 21.82 3.86
N ALA A 715 12.80 21.96 4.04
CA ALA A 715 11.86 20.87 3.98
C ALA A 715 10.80 21.12 2.91
N VAL A 716 10.65 20.14 2.01
CA VAL A 716 9.54 20.04 1.06
C VAL A 716 8.44 19.24 1.72
N SER A 717 7.41 19.94 2.21
CA SER A 717 6.21 19.33 2.78
C SER A 717 5.15 19.09 1.70
N MET A 718 4.61 17.87 1.68
CA MET A 718 3.43 17.44 0.95
C MET A 718 2.34 17.11 1.98
N ILE A 719 1.62 18.14 2.42
CA ILE A 719 0.64 18.07 3.51
C ILE A 719 -0.69 18.69 3.09
N GLY A 720 -1.80 18.07 3.51
CA GLY A 720 -3.14 18.65 3.38
C GLY A 720 -3.61 19.24 4.70
N SER A 721 -3.22 20.47 5.05
CA SER A 721 -3.61 21.11 6.32
C SER A 721 -4.04 22.56 6.14
N PHE A 722 -5.11 22.95 6.84
CA PHE A 722 -5.57 24.34 6.89
C PHE A 722 -6.18 24.70 8.24
N THR A 723 -6.10 25.99 8.57
CA THR A 723 -6.69 26.55 9.80
C THR A 723 -8.12 26.99 9.53
N ALA A 724 -9.06 26.49 10.34
CA ALA A 724 -10.44 26.96 10.40
C ALA A 724 -10.63 27.82 11.66
N PRO A 725 -11.23 29.02 11.56
CA PRO A 725 -11.49 29.84 12.73
C PRO A 725 -12.43 29.16 13.75
N PRO A 726 -12.31 29.48 15.05
CA PRO A 726 -11.34 30.43 15.61
C PRO A 726 -10.02 29.79 16.09
N ASN A 727 -9.99 28.49 16.40
CA ASN A 727 -8.81 27.75 16.88
C ASN A 727 -8.77 26.28 16.38
N LYS A 728 -9.24 26.00 15.16
CA LYS A 728 -9.30 24.64 14.61
C LYS A 728 -8.26 24.38 13.53
N ILE A 729 -7.61 23.23 13.57
CA ILE A 729 -6.73 22.73 12.52
C ILE A 729 -7.39 21.51 11.87
N LYS A 730 -7.53 21.54 10.56
CA LYS A 730 -7.94 20.37 9.77
C LYS A 730 -6.77 19.87 8.96
N HIS A 731 -6.22 18.74 9.39
CA HIS A 731 -5.16 18.00 8.73
C HIS A 731 -5.78 16.76 8.08
N ILE A 732 -6.02 16.85 6.78
CA ILE A 732 -6.85 15.93 5.97
C ILE A 732 -6.04 15.05 5.01
N GLY A 733 -4.73 15.29 4.88
CA GLY A 733 -3.82 14.47 4.09
C GLY A 733 -2.48 14.37 4.79
N PRO A 734 -1.80 13.20 4.71
CA PRO A 734 -0.67 12.85 5.57
C PRO A 734 0.49 13.84 5.47
N ASP A 735 1.24 14.01 6.57
CA ASP A 735 2.44 14.84 6.61
C ASP A 735 3.66 14.06 6.08
N ILE A 736 3.98 14.32 4.81
CA ILE A 736 5.15 13.75 4.13
C ILE A 736 6.18 14.86 3.91
N LEU A 737 7.38 14.67 4.46
CA LEU A 737 8.45 15.68 4.47
C LEU A 737 9.74 15.13 3.83
N GLN A 738 10.27 15.82 2.84
CA GLN A 738 11.65 15.63 2.37
C GLN A 738 12.51 16.79 2.87
N ILE A 739 13.53 16.51 3.67
CA ILE A 739 14.38 17.54 4.29
C ILE A 739 15.85 17.36 3.91
N GLY A 740 16.55 18.46 3.63
CA GLY A 740 17.97 18.44 3.27
C GLY A 740 18.65 19.75 3.64
N ALA A 741 19.94 19.67 3.94
CA ALA A 741 20.77 20.85 4.20
C ALA A 741 21.03 21.64 2.91
N HIS A 742 21.19 22.95 3.06
CA HIS A 742 21.83 23.79 2.05
C HIS A 742 23.28 23.98 2.45
N TYR A 743 24.20 23.29 1.77
CA TYR A 743 25.62 23.34 2.06
C TYR A 743 26.23 24.69 1.62
N HIS A 744 27.06 25.30 2.46
CA HIS A 744 27.74 26.57 2.16
C HIS A 744 29.09 26.67 2.89
N PRO A 745 30.05 27.47 2.39
CA PRO A 745 31.43 27.49 2.90
C PRO A 745 31.60 27.85 4.38
N GLY A 746 30.58 28.46 4.99
CA GLY A 746 30.63 28.90 6.38
C GLY A 746 30.29 27.82 7.40
N VAL A 747 29.83 26.63 6.98
CA VAL A 747 29.56 25.49 7.86
C VAL A 747 30.02 24.18 7.21
N PRO A 748 30.84 23.35 7.88
CA PRO A 748 31.23 22.03 7.36
C PRO A 748 30.04 21.14 7.01
N ASP A 749 30.12 20.46 5.86
CA ASP A 749 29.06 19.57 5.37
C ASP A 749 28.68 18.48 6.37
N SER A 750 29.65 17.96 7.12
CA SER A 750 29.42 16.97 8.18
C SER A 750 28.50 17.50 9.28
N ILE A 751 28.64 18.76 9.67
CA ILE A 751 27.82 19.41 10.70
C ILE A 751 26.41 19.67 10.16
N SER A 752 26.31 20.14 8.92
CA SER A 752 25.03 20.35 8.23
C SER A 752 24.23 19.05 8.12
N LEU A 753 24.91 17.94 7.77
CA LEU A 753 24.31 16.61 7.69
C LEU A 753 23.89 16.09 9.07
N GLU A 754 24.76 16.18 10.08
CA GLU A 754 24.47 15.75 11.46
C GLU A 754 23.24 16.47 12.03
N ARG A 755 23.17 17.80 11.86
CA ARG A 755 22.02 18.61 12.33
C ARG A 755 20.74 18.27 11.57
N THR A 756 20.84 18.03 10.27
CA THR A 756 19.68 17.61 9.45
C THR A 756 19.16 16.24 9.89
N GLN A 757 20.06 15.27 10.11
CA GLN A 757 19.70 13.95 10.62
C GLN A 757 19.11 14.00 12.03
N THR A 758 19.63 14.90 12.88
CA THR A 758 19.07 15.15 14.21
C THR A 758 17.62 15.64 14.12
N PHE A 759 17.35 16.60 13.23
CA PHE A 759 15.99 17.09 13.00
C PHE A 759 15.07 15.99 12.45
N ILE A 760 15.53 15.21 11.46
CA ILE A 760 14.79 14.06 10.91
C ILE A 760 14.43 13.08 12.03
N ALA A 761 15.39 12.72 12.89
CA ALA A 761 15.16 11.78 13.97
C ALA A 761 14.10 12.30 14.96
N MET A 762 14.13 13.59 15.30
CA MET A 762 13.09 14.21 16.13
C MET A 762 11.72 14.22 15.45
N TYR A 763 11.65 14.67 14.21
CA TYR A 763 10.39 14.82 13.48
C TYR A 763 9.74 13.46 13.19
N SER A 764 10.53 12.46 12.77
CA SER A 764 10.06 11.09 12.56
C SER A 764 9.54 10.43 13.84
N ALA A 765 10.23 10.62 14.98
CA ALA A 765 9.78 10.11 16.27
C ALA A 765 8.45 10.74 16.74
N GLY A 766 8.13 11.93 16.22
CA GLY A 766 6.89 12.66 16.50
C GLY A 766 5.63 12.12 15.83
N GLY A 767 5.74 11.09 14.98
CA GLY A 767 4.62 10.42 14.33
C GLY A 767 4.20 11.02 12.99
N ALA A 768 5.09 11.74 12.29
CA ALA A 768 4.84 12.13 10.89
C ALA A 768 4.74 10.87 10.00
N ALA A 769 3.91 10.91 8.95
CA ALA A 769 3.74 9.78 8.04
C ALA A 769 5.04 9.42 7.30
N SER A 770 5.86 10.43 6.97
CA SER A 770 7.22 10.23 6.46
C SER A 770 8.06 11.49 6.65
N CYS A 771 9.29 11.35 7.13
CA CYS A 771 10.30 12.41 7.12
C CYS A 771 11.64 11.81 6.68
N THR A 772 12.08 12.13 5.47
CA THR A 772 13.26 11.51 4.83
C THR A 772 14.30 12.54 4.41
N LEU A 773 15.56 12.14 4.43
CA LEU A 773 16.66 12.96 3.92
C LEU A 773 16.58 13.09 2.39
N ALA A 774 16.58 14.32 1.88
CA ALA A 774 16.78 14.62 0.47
C ALA A 774 18.29 14.66 0.18
N SER A 775 18.77 13.77 -0.70
CA SER A 775 20.18 13.73 -1.12
C SER A 775 20.58 14.94 -1.96
N ASP A 776 19.62 15.51 -2.71
CA ASP A 776 19.75 16.76 -3.46
C ASP A 776 18.55 17.67 -3.13
N MET A 777 18.74 18.59 -2.19
CA MET A 777 17.69 19.49 -1.72
C MET A 777 17.23 20.49 -2.81
N PRO A 778 18.12 21.12 -3.60
CA PRO A 778 17.70 21.88 -4.77
C PRO A 778 16.84 21.09 -5.77
N LYS A 779 17.22 19.86 -6.13
CA LYS A 779 16.40 19.01 -7.02
C LYS A 779 15.01 18.74 -6.44
N ALA A 780 14.93 18.44 -5.14
CA ALA A 780 13.63 18.25 -4.47
C ALA A 780 12.76 19.53 -4.48
N ARG A 781 13.37 20.72 -4.37
CA ARG A 781 12.67 22.01 -4.51
C ARG A 781 12.14 22.20 -5.92
N TYR A 782 12.97 21.99 -6.95
CA TYR A 782 12.54 22.05 -8.35
C TYR A 782 11.40 21.08 -8.65
N ALA A 783 11.48 19.84 -8.16
CA ALA A 783 10.42 18.84 -8.28
C ALA A 783 9.09 19.33 -7.67
N LYS A 784 9.13 19.99 -6.50
CA LYS A 784 7.93 20.60 -5.90
C LYS A 784 7.37 21.74 -6.74
N ILE A 785 8.25 22.55 -7.34
CA ILE A 785 7.87 23.70 -8.15
C ILE A 785 7.23 23.28 -9.47
N LEU A 786 7.53 22.11 -10.03
CA LEU A 786 6.78 21.58 -11.18
C LEU A 786 5.26 21.66 -10.93
N TRP A 787 4.81 21.26 -9.73
CA TRP A 787 3.40 21.33 -9.35
C TRP A 787 2.97 22.73 -8.87
N ASN A 788 3.77 23.37 -8.01
CA ASN A 788 3.42 24.69 -7.46
C ASN A 788 3.46 25.81 -8.52
N GLY A 789 4.49 25.85 -9.35
CA GLY A 789 4.65 26.81 -10.43
C GLY A 789 3.61 26.68 -11.55
N THR A 790 2.83 25.59 -11.58
CA THR A 790 1.77 25.36 -12.56
C THR A 790 0.36 25.33 -11.96
N PHE A 791 0.00 24.29 -11.22
CA PHE A 791 -1.37 24.16 -10.73
C PHE A 791 -1.67 25.21 -9.66
N ASN A 792 -0.77 25.49 -8.74
CA ASN A 792 -1.01 26.50 -7.69
C ASN A 792 -1.20 27.91 -8.31
N THR A 793 -0.34 28.28 -9.27
CA THR A 793 -0.37 29.57 -9.98
C THR A 793 -1.59 29.72 -10.88
N ILE A 794 -1.89 28.73 -11.74
CA ILE A 794 -3.02 28.79 -12.67
C ILE A 794 -4.35 28.75 -11.91
N CYS A 795 -4.48 27.91 -10.87
CA CYS A 795 -5.67 27.88 -10.04
C CYS A 795 -5.93 29.24 -9.40
N ALA A 796 -4.90 29.88 -8.83
CA ALA A 796 -5.01 31.20 -8.22
C ALA A 796 -5.38 32.30 -9.23
N LEU A 797 -4.80 32.26 -10.42
CA LEU A 797 -5.10 33.23 -11.47
C LEU A 797 -6.55 33.12 -11.97
N MET A 798 -7.02 31.88 -12.14
CA MET A 798 -8.32 31.60 -12.77
C MET A 798 -9.48 31.41 -11.79
N LEU A 799 -9.21 31.38 -10.48
CA LEU A 799 -10.20 31.01 -9.45
C LEU A 799 -10.84 29.64 -9.71
N MET A 800 -10.02 28.69 -10.17
CA MET A 800 -10.43 27.32 -10.52
C MET A 800 -9.73 26.31 -9.62
N ASN A 801 -10.40 25.22 -9.24
CA ASN A 801 -9.75 24.08 -8.60
C ASN A 801 -8.92 23.25 -9.62
N VAL A 802 -8.07 22.35 -9.13
CA VAL A 802 -7.15 21.60 -9.99
C VAL A 802 -7.87 20.77 -11.07
N GLY A 803 -8.99 20.12 -10.73
CA GLY A 803 -9.75 19.33 -11.70
C GLY A 803 -10.46 20.18 -12.77
N GLU A 804 -10.83 21.42 -12.45
CA GLU A 804 -11.34 22.38 -13.44
C GLU A 804 -10.24 22.83 -14.41
N VAL A 805 -9.03 23.10 -13.91
CA VAL A 805 -7.86 23.42 -14.77
C VAL A 805 -7.54 22.25 -15.71
N GLN A 806 -7.71 21.01 -15.27
CA GLN A 806 -7.49 19.87 -16.15
C GLN A 806 -8.59 19.69 -17.19
N ARG A 807 -9.86 19.79 -16.79
CA ARG A 807 -11.01 19.66 -17.72
C ARG A 807 -11.09 20.78 -18.75
N SER A 808 -10.46 21.93 -18.49
CA SER A 808 -10.40 23.02 -19.48
C SER A 808 -9.46 22.72 -20.65
N GLY A 809 -8.65 21.66 -20.57
CA GLY A 809 -7.62 21.35 -21.56
C GLY A 809 -6.32 22.16 -21.37
N ALA A 810 -6.21 22.95 -20.30
CA ALA A 810 -4.99 23.72 -20.00
C ALA A 810 -3.77 22.84 -19.69
N ARG A 811 -3.97 21.54 -19.37
CA ARG A 811 -2.87 20.62 -19.08
C ARG A 811 -1.85 20.56 -20.23
N GLU A 812 -2.33 20.29 -21.44
CA GLU A 812 -1.45 20.08 -22.62
C GLU A 812 -0.85 21.39 -23.14
N LYS A 813 -1.58 22.50 -23.02
CA LYS A 813 -1.23 23.77 -23.67
C LYS A 813 -0.61 24.81 -22.73
N LEU A 814 -0.66 24.60 -21.42
CA LEU A 814 -0.18 25.55 -20.43
C LEU A 814 0.63 24.87 -19.31
N VAL A 815 0.07 23.84 -18.65
CA VAL A 815 0.76 23.16 -17.52
C VAL A 815 2.04 22.47 -17.97
N ILE A 816 1.95 21.55 -18.94
CA ILE A 816 3.12 20.79 -19.44
C ILE A 816 4.18 21.72 -20.05
N PRO A 817 3.84 22.73 -20.87
CA PRO A 817 4.81 23.71 -21.35
C PRO A 817 5.54 24.47 -20.23
N ILE A 818 4.83 24.92 -19.18
CA ILE A 818 5.48 25.57 -18.02
C ILE A 818 6.39 24.57 -17.27
N MET A 819 5.98 23.31 -17.12
CA MET A 819 6.83 22.28 -16.51
C MET A 819 8.11 22.04 -17.31
N HIS A 820 8.05 22.09 -18.65
CA HIS A 820 9.24 21.98 -19.49
C HIS A 820 10.15 23.21 -19.39
N GLU A 821 9.59 24.42 -19.27
CA GLU A 821 10.38 25.63 -18.96
C GLU A 821 11.10 25.47 -17.61
N LEU A 822 10.39 25.03 -16.56
CA LEU A 822 10.98 24.73 -15.25
C LEU A 822 12.05 23.63 -15.31
N GLN A 823 11.80 22.57 -16.08
CA GLN A 823 12.77 21.49 -16.31
C GLN A 823 14.04 21.99 -16.99
N ALA A 824 13.91 22.92 -17.96
CA ALA A 824 15.05 23.55 -18.62
C ALA A 824 15.85 24.43 -17.66
N VAL A 825 15.17 25.18 -16.78
CA VAL A 825 15.83 25.97 -15.72
C VAL A 825 16.58 25.06 -14.76
N ALA A 826 15.94 24.01 -14.24
CA ALA A 826 16.57 23.05 -13.33
C ALA A 826 17.80 22.39 -13.96
N LYS A 827 17.70 21.98 -15.23
CA LYS A 827 18.82 21.40 -15.98
C LYS A 827 19.98 22.38 -16.14
N ALA A 828 19.72 23.64 -16.49
CA ALA A 828 20.75 24.66 -16.58
C ALA A 828 21.37 24.99 -15.20
N ASP A 829 20.62 24.80 -14.13
CA ASP A 829 21.05 24.96 -12.75
C ASP A 829 21.83 23.75 -12.20
N GLY A 830 22.05 22.72 -13.02
CA GLY A 830 22.78 21.50 -12.64
C GLY A 830 21.93 20.41 -11.98
N HIS A 831 20.61 20.57 -11.94
CA HIS A 831 19.67 19.63 -11.34
C HIS A 831 18.76 19.01 -12.40
N GLU A 832 19.14 17.83 -12.91
CA GLU A 832 18.36 17.16 -13.94
C GLU A 832 17.04 16.60 -13.36
N LEU A 833 15.92 17.06 -13.92
CA LEU A 833 14.59 16.52 -13.67
C LEU A 833 14.18 15.61 -14.82
N GLU A 834 13.80 14.40 -14.50
CA GLU A 834 13.48 13.32 -15.42
C GLU A 834 12.16 13.62 -16.15
N ALA A 835 12.07 13.24 -17.43
CA ALA A 835 10.85 13.45 -18.21
C ALA A 835 9.62 12.77 -17.58
N GLU A 836 9.83 11.61 -16.94
CA GLU A 836 8.77 10.90 -16.24
C GLU A 836 8.28 11.66 -15.00
N LEU A 837 9.16 12.38 -14.28
CA LEU A 837 8.74 13.22 -13.15
C LEU A 837 7.86 14.39 -13.61
N VAL A 838 8.19 15.00 -14.76
CA VAL A 838 7.35 16.05 -15.37
C VAL A 838 5.98 15.50 -15.75
N ARG A 839 5.94 14.34 -16.39
CA ARG A 839 4.69 13.64 -16.70
C ARG A 839 3.92 13.31 -15.41
N GLU A 840 4.57 12.72 -14.42
CA GLU A 840 3.95 12.37 -13.14
C GLU A 840 3.29 13.61 -12.52
N MET A 841 4.00 14.74 -12.43
CA MET A 841 3.46 15.98 -11.86
C MET A 841 2.27 16.54 -12.64
N ALA A 842 2.28 16.44 -13.97
CA ALA A 842 1.18 16.89 -14.83
C ALA A 842 -0.10 16.05 -14.65
N PHE A 843 0.05 14.76 -14.36
CA PHE A 843 -1.05 13.79 -14.25
C PHE A 843 -1.36 13.38 -12.79
N ARG A 844 -0.58 13.85 -11.81
CA ARG A 844 -0.69 13.49 -10.37
C ARG A 844 -2.08 13.77 -9.80
N SER A 845 -2.70 14.87 -10.24
CA SER A 845 -4.09 15.18 -9.89
C SER A 845 -5.01 14.72 -11.04
N PRO A 846 -6.16 14.10 -10.79
CA PRO A 846 -7.12 13.76 -11.84
C PRO A 846 -8.05 14.93 -12.16
N GLU A 847 -8.74 14.87 -13.30
CA GLU A 847 -9.81 15.80 -13.70
C GLU A 847 -10.98 15.90 -12.70
N SER A 848 -11.17 14.85 -11.88
CA SER A 848 -12.17 14.82 -10.81
C SER A 848 -11.71 15.53 -9.53
N SER A 849 -10.46 16.00 -9.46
CA SER A 849 -9.88 16.64 -8.28
C SER A 849 -10.65 17.91 -7.93
N ARG A 850 -11.11 17.99 -6.68
CA ARG A 850 -11.69 19.21 -6.09
C ARG A 850 -10.67 19.99 -5.26
N TRP A 851 -9.39 19.65 -5.39
CA TRP A 851 -8.33 20.23 -4.58
C TRP A 851 -8.16 21.72 -4.88
N ARG A 852 -8.14 22.53 -3.82
CA ARG A 852 -7.92 23.98 -3.87
C ARG A 852 -6.53 24.26 -3.30
N PRO A 853 -5.54 24.63 -4.12
CA PRO A 853 -4.18 24.85 -3.65
C PRO A 853 -4.04 26.15 -2.84
N SER A 854 -2.93 26.31 -2.12
CA SER A 854 -2.75 27.39 -1.13
C SER A 854 -2.94 28.79 -1.71
N MET A 855 -2.37 29.08 -2.90
CA MET A 855 -2.44 30.41 -3.50
C MET A 855 -3.84 30.72 -4.07
N LEU A 856 -4.62 29.70 -4.45
CA LEU A 856 -6.04 29.86 -4.76
C LEU A 856 -6.82 30.28 -3.50
N LEU A 857 -6.60 29.60 -2.38
CA LEU A 857 -7.24 29.99 -1.12
C LEU A 857 -6.86 31.42 -0.73
N ASP A 858 -5.60 31.80 -0.95
CA ASP A 858 -5.14 33.17 -0.68
C ASP A 858 -5.84 34.18 -1.57
N ARG A 859 -5.95 33.90 -2.87
CA ARG A 859 -6.70 34.72 -3.81
C ARG A 859 -8.16 34.89 -3.38
N GLU A 860 -8.83 33.80 -3.00
CA GLU A 860 -10.24 33.80 -2.61
C GLU A 860 -10.50 34.54 -1.29
N TYR A 861 -9.55 34.48 -0.35
CA TYR A 861 -9.65 35.16 0.93
C TYR A 861 -9.01 36.56 0.95
N GLY A 862 -8.55 37.08 -0.20
CA GLY A 862 -7.89 38.38 -0.30
C GLY A 862 -6.59 38.46 0.52
N ARG A 863 -5.86 37.35 0.63
CA ARG A 863 -4.58 37.26 1.35
C ARG A 863 -3.41 37.40 0.38
N PRO A 864 -2.23 37.85 0.85
CA PRO A 864 -1.02 37.86 0.03
C PRO A 864 -0.65 36.47 -0.50
N MET A 865 -0.23 36.44 -1.77
CA MET A 865 0.12 35.24 -2.53
C MET A 865 1.65 35.10 -2.66
N GLU A 866 2.19 33.88 -2.59
CA GLU A 866 3.64 33.60 -2.67
C GLU A 866 4.18 33.54 -4.11
N TYR A 867 3.67 34.38 -5.03
CA TYR A 867 4.01 34.28 -6.45
C TYR A 867 5.48 34.64 -6.74
N GLU A 868 6.10 35.49 -5.92
CA GLU A 868 7.54 35.80 -5.99
C GLU A 868 8.39 34.56 -5.73
N ALA A 869 8.16 33.87 -4.61
CA ALA A 869 8.95 32.70 -4.23
C ALA A 869 8.67 31.46 -5.10
N ILE A 870 7.42 31.28 -5.56
CA ILE A 870 7.00 30.11 -6.33
C ILE A 870 7.33 30.23 -7.82
N LEU A 871 7.21 31.42 -8.41
CA LEU A 871 7.38 31.61 -9.86
C LEU A 871 8.41 32.69 -10.20
N GLY A 872 8.47 33.78 -9.43
CA GLY A 872 9.46 34.86 -9.61
C GLY A 872 10.91 34.40 -9.45
N ASP A 873 11.23 33.65 -8.40
CA ASP A 873 12.59 33.15 -8.15
C ASP A 873 13.07 32.16 -9.23
N PRO A 874 12.28 31.18 -9.69
CA PRO A 874 12.61 30.40 -10.88
C PRO A 874 12.86 31.25 -12.14
N ILE A 875 12.08 32.31 -12.38
CA ILE A 875 12.27 33.22 -13.54
C ILE A 875 13.57 34.02 -13.41
N ARG A 876 13.87 34.55 -12.22
CA ARG A 876 15.15 35.23 -11.96
C ARG A 876 16.32 34.28 -12.19
N ARG A 877 16.21 33.04 -11.69
CA ARG A 877 17.24 32.01 -11.90
C ARG A 877 17.39 31.65 -13.38
N ALA A 878 16.29 31.56 -14.13
CA ALA A 878 16.32 31.36 -15.58
C ALA A 878 17.10 32.46 -16.30
N ALA A 879 16.87 33.73 -15.93
CA ALA A 879 17.57 34.87 -16.50
C ALA A 879 19.08 34.86 -16.20
N GLU A 880 19.48 34.51 -14.96
CA GLU A 880 20.88 34.33 -14.58
C GLU A 880 21.58 33.23 -15.40
N LEU A 881 20.86 32.16 -15.72
CA LEU A 881 21.34 31.01 -16.47
C LEU A 881 21.18 31.14 -18.00
N GLY A 882 20.57 32.23 -18.48
CA GLY A 882 20.30 32.44 -19.91
C GLY A 882 19.21 31.54 -20.51
N VAL A 883 18.34 30.95 -19.68
CA VAL A 883 17.23 30.09 -20.12
C VAL A 883 15.98 30.92 -20.41
N GLN A 884 15.36 30.72 -21.57
CA GLN A 884 14.13 31.40 -21.95
C GLN A 884 12.91 30.70 -21.32
N VAL A 885 12.10 31.47 -20.59
CA VAL A 885 10.88 30.99 -19.92
C VAL A 885 9.65 31.89 -20.18
N PRO A 886 9.27 32.10 -21.46
CA PRO A 886 8.23 33.06 -21.84
C PRO A 886 6.85 32.77 -21.25
N ILE A 887 6.45 31.50 -21.09
CA ILE A 887 5.14 31.14 -20.57
C ILE A 887 5.07 31.40 -19.07
N MET A 888 6.10 30.98 -18.32
CA MET A 888 6.25 31.30 -16.89
C MET A 888 6.23 32.82 -16.66
N THR A 889 6.98 33.58 -17.47
CA THR A 889 7.03 35.05 -17.37
C THR A 889 5.65 35.67 -17.57
N THR A 890 4.88 35.17 -18.53
CA THR A 890 3.51 35.64 -18.78
C THR A 890 2.59 35.35 -17.59
N VAL A 891 2.61 34.13 -17.05
CA VAL A 891 1.78 33.76 -15.89
C VAL A 891 2.17 34.57 -14.65
N TYR A 892 3.45 34.84 -14.46
CA TYR A 892 3.97 35.65 -13.37
C TYR A 892 3.47 37.10 -13.43
N GLU A 893 3.54 37.76 -14.58
CA GLU A 893 3.03 39.14 -14.72
C GLU A 893 1.51 39.20 -14.52
N LEU A 894 0.76 38.18 -14.97
CA LEU A 894 -0.67 38.08 -14.70
C LEU A 894 -0.98 37.90 -13.20
N LEU A 895 -0.17 37.13 -12.47
CA LEU A 895 -0.30 37.00 -11.01
C LEU A 895 0.00 38.31 -10.28
N LYS A 896 0.99 39.09 -10.73
CA LYS A 896 1.27 40.43 -10.20
C LYS A 896 0.09 41.36 -10.38
N LEU A 897 -0.54 41.37 -11.56
CA LEU A 897 -1.76 42.15 -11.80
C LEU A 897 -2.92 41.68 -10.90
N ALA A 898 -3.07 40.37 -10.72
CA ALA A 898 -4.06 39.80 -9.82
C ALA A 898 -3.84 40.22 -8.36
N SER A 899 -2.59 40.22 -7.90
CA SER A 899 -2.20 40.68 -6.56
C SER A 899 -2.43 42.18 -6.39
N TRP A 900 -1.96 43.00 -7.34
CA TRP A 900 -2.16 44.44 -7.31
C TRP A 900 -3.64 44.82 -7.18
N LYS A 901 -4.53 44.09 -7.86
CA LYS A 901 -5.99 44.29 -7.75
C LYS A 901 -6.56 43.96 -6.37
N ILE A 902 -5.95 43.03 -5.60
CA ILE A 902 -6.35 42.76 -4.20
C ILE A 902 -5.97 43.94 -3.33
N ASP A 903 -4.76 44.44 -3.52
CA ASP A 903 -4.20 45.52 -2.69
C ASP A 903 -4.83 46.89 -3.05
N ASN A 904 -5.42 47.02 -4.24
CA ASN A 904 -6.06 48.23 -4.76
C ASN A 904 -7.51 47.93 -5.19
N PRO A 905 -8.43 47.64 -4.24
CA PRO A 905 -9.82 47.43 -4.59
C PRO A 905 -10.40 48.73 -5.18
N THR A 906 -10.91 48.68 -6.40
CA THR A 906 -11.66 49.81 -6.98
C THR A 906 -12.87 50.10 -6.11
N GLU A 907 -13.15 51.37 -5.80
CA GLU A 907 -14.43 51.80 -5.22
C GLU A 907 -15.57 51.15 -6.02
N ALA A 908 -16.58 50.64 -5.31
CA ALA A 908 -17.66 49.84 -5.86
C ALA A 908 -18.13 50.41 -7.21
N ALA A 909 -17.75 49.75 -8.30
CA ALA A 909 -18.32 50.04 -9.60
C ALA A 909 -19.82 49.77 -9.46
N GLU A 910 -20.62 50.81 -9.75
CA GLU A 910 -22.06 50.75 -9.82
C GLU A 910 -22.52 49.45 -10.50
N PRO A 911 -23.64 48.85 -10.06
CA PRO A 911 -24.14 47.62 -10.66
C PRO A 911 -24.37 47.83 -12.15
N SER A 912 -23.44 47.36 -12.99
CA SER A 912 -23.58 47.50 -14.43
C SER A 912 -24.67 46.56 -14.91
N ILE A 913 -25.65 47.17 -15.55
CA ILE A 913 -26.93 46.63 -16.02
C ILE A 913 -26.73 45.53 -17.08
N ALA A 914 -27.57 44.49 -16.96
CA ALA A 914 -27.90 43.40 -17.89
C ALA A 914 -26.97 42.18 -17.94
#